data_AF-A0A085FDA8-F1
#
_entry.id   AF-A0A085FDA8-F1
#
_cell.length_a   1.000
_cell.length_b   1.000
_cell.length_c   1.000
_cell.angle_alpha   90.00
_cell.angle_beta   90.00
_cell.angle_gamma   90.00
#
_symmetry.space_group_name_H-M   'P 1'
#
loop_
_entity.id
_entity.type
_entity.pdbx_description
1 polymer ?
#
loop_
_entity_poly.entity_id
_entity_poly.type
_entity_poly.pdbx_seq_one_letter_code
_entity_poly.pdbx_strand_id
1 'polypeptide(L)'
;MFTDLRTHLRYPYCGILALTVANAFGANPTVQGQSGYVNMPNAVVESDATLTTGYSYDSPYGSLWATVTPLPFLQMTGRYVSITGTPGFSRVAGEYGSEYGRYKDKVVDAKLRVIRESTWMPAIAVGATDLLGTELFRGHYVVASKTFGAARNIEASLGFGRNRPSGAFAGVRWAPLSVPGFALVAEYDANDYPKDFRAAETDAGQRRKGPVVAAEYRWGWLGAQIARHRDHFSANAYITFPFSEREFIPKLYEPAYFQPKAAPARVSIEEWQQNSSHGAKLVQALVKQNFQHIRVEINGTTLRLTLTNNRISELGRAIGRASRTALAFAPTGTKSIHITYTRLEQPLATYEFFDLQRLSDYLTGLTDRETFLPTVLTRYSNPSDKVGDDQRGMLAAMRDEGEALGVRVGHEGNFVQVSSEDREANRFKLQPKVSFFFNDPSGALRYETAVTSNYDKRLGEGLYFNSALKLNLFENVSGVTQPSNSVLPHVRTDIAEYKRGGRFKLNRALLNKYMTLDEHWYARASVGLYEEMFRGAGGQVLYLPKDRRWAADLTVDALQQRDVKGWFGARDYKTVTALGALHYQLPYGVTVTGRAGRFLAKDDGVRLEFKRRFRSGVEVGAWYTKTNGKDITSPGTPADPYSDKGIFLSIPLNIMLPSDTQAVAGFALSPWTRDVGQMVGSPGDLYELFEDPRRDMNAYDGLGNFAERKDEQHLDAIAQPVRGLPDAWPRFRWRVQQSVSTTPTLPQWAQGTLLAGGAIAAGALLDKPVDRFMRPRQETRVVDAWGNVGKATPVLLAGAAGATVAFGDSRMQNIGIISLQSIAGAAGVSMATKRIVGRARPDEELGTFSRSGKRSDASFPSNHAAVAFAAVTPFAQEYDAPWLYGLAAVGSMGRVADRKHWVSDVVAGGVVGYAIGSWLWQAQRDDSKSSFAIAPGPKQIALTWSGTY
;
A
#
# COMPACT_ATOMS: atom_id res chain seq x y z
N MET A 1 31.25 -36.98 -6.89
CA MET A 1 30.06 -36.10 -6.85
C MET A 1 30.08 -35.06 -7.99
N PHE A 2 30.49 -35.43 -9.22
CA PHE A 2 30.53 -34.50 -10.37
C PHE A 2 30.31 -35.18 -11.74
N THR A 3 29.71 -36.38 -11.79
CA THR A 3 29.54 -37.14 -13.04
C THR A 3 28.10 -37.49 -13.41
N ASP A 4 27.10 -37.16 -12.58
CA ASP A 4 25.70 -37.55 -12.79
C ASP A 4 24.78 -36.43 -13.35
N LEU A 5 25.35 -35.37 -13.92
CA LEU A 5 24.60 -34.22 -14.42
C LEU A 5 24.27 -34.27 -15.93
N ARG A 6 24.55 -35.39 -16.63
CA ARG A 6 24.43 -35.47 -18.09
C ARG A 6 23.20 -36.18 -18.66
N THR A 7 22.34 -36.80 -17.85
CA THR A 7 21.31 -37.72 -18.40
C THR A 7 19.84 -37.33 -18.20
N HIS A 8 19.51 -36.20 -17.55
CA HIS A 8 18.10 -35.80 -17.35
C HIS A 8 17.67 -34.43 -17.91
N LEU A 9 18.50 -33.76 -18.72
CA LEU A 9 18.12 -32.53 -19.43
C LEU A 9 17.46 -32.83 -20.79
N ARG A 10 16.23 -33.36 -20.75
CA ARG A 10 15.31 -33.43 -21.90
C ARG A 10 13.99 -32.73 -21.57
N TYR A 11 14.04 -31.44 -21.25
CA TYR A 11 12.88 -30.54 -21.30
C TYR A 11 13.33 -29.19 -21.87
N PRO A 12 12.58 -28.59 -22.81
CA PRO A 12 13.09 -27.49 -23.62
C PRO A 12 13.15 -26.18 -22.84
N TYR A 13 14.32 -25.55 -22.82
CA TYR A 13 14.60 -24.19 -22.35
C TYR A 13 13.83 -23.07 -23.12
N CYS A 14 12.86 -23.43 -23.95
CA CYS A 14 12.13 -22.50 -24.81
C CYS A 14 11.10 -21.62 -24.07
N GLY A 15 10.71 -21.98 -22.83
CA GLY A 15 9.76 -21.18 -22.04
C GLY A 15 10.33 -19.88 -21.46
N ILE A 16 11.64 -19.83 -21.17
CA ILE A 16 12.30 -18.66 -20.58
C ILE A 16 12.77 -17.67 -21.68
N LEU A 17 13.02 -18.19 -22.89
CA LEU A 17 13.47 -17.39 -24.05
C LEU A 17 12.33 -16.75 -24.86
N ALA A 18 11.08 -17.20 -24.69
CA ALA A 18 9.95 -16.68 -25.48
C ALA A 18 9.34 -15.38 -24.92
N LEU A 19 9.70 -14.96 -23.70
CA LEU A 19 9.25 -13.69 -23.10
C LEU A 19 10.18 -12.50 -23.41
N THR A 20 11.28 -12.69 -24.15
CA THR A 20 12.34 -11.68 -24.27
C THR A 20 12.30 -10.81 -25.54
N VAL A 21 11.30 -10.95 -26.41
CA VAL A 21 11.34 -10.30 -27.74
C VAL A 21 10.73 -8.89 -27.77
N ALA A 22 10.09 -8.40 -26.70
CA ALA A 22 9.43 -7.09 -26.74
C ALA A 22 9.66 -6.24 -25.48
N ASN A 23 10.88 -5.74 -25.23
CA ASN A 23 11.10 -4.71 -24.21
C ASN A 23 12.35 -3.84 -24.47
N ALA A 24 12.59 -3.41 -25.71
CA ALA A 24 13.57 -2.33 -25.95
C ALA A 24 13.04 -0.93 -25.53
N PHE A 25 11.72 -0.83 -25.26
CA PHE A 25 11.02 0.41 -24.84
C PHE A 25 10.28 0.23 -23.50
N GLY A 26 10.88 -0.52 -22.58
CA GLY A 26 10.50 -0.44 -21.16
C GLY A 26 10.80 0.94 -20.60
N ALA A 27 10.19 1.33 -19.47
CA ALA A 27 10.35 2.66 -18.92
C ALA A 27 11.71 2.80 -18.21
N ASN A 28 12.80 2.90 -18.99
CA ASN A 28 14.17 2.88 -18.48
C ASN A 28 14.44 4.03 -17.49
N PRO A 29 15.18 3.77 -16.40
CA PRO A 29 15.46 4.76 -15.37
C PRO A 29 16.55 5.74 -15.81
N THR A 30 16.32 7.01 -15.52
CA THR A 30 17.33 8.07 -15.50
C THR A 30 18.39 7.78 -14.43
N VAL A 31 19.47 8.56 -14.39
CA VAL A 31 20.43 8.58 -13.28
C VAL A 31 19.80 8.98 -11.93
N GLN A 32 18.55 9.46 -11.92
CA GLN A 32 17.80 9.77 -10.70
C GLN A 32 16.82 8.64 -10.34
N GLY A 33 16.68 7.60 -11.16
CA GLY A 33 15.82 6.44 -10.93
C GLY A 33 14.40 6.57 -11.51
N GLN A 34 13.88 7.79 -11.71
CA GLN A 34 12.61 7.99 -12.43
C GLN A 34 12.75 7.54 -13.89
N SER A 35 11.67 7.05 -14.50
CA SER A 35 11.71 6.69 -15.92
C SER A 35 12.02 7.91 -16.81
N GLY A 36 12.82 7.74 -17.84
CA GLY A 36 13.26 8.84 -18.69
C GLY A 36 14.37 8.42 -19.62
N TYR A 37 15.25 9.36 -19.95
CA TYR A 37 16.44 9.16 -20.76
C TYR A 37 17.67 9.03 -19.85
N VAL A 38 18.56 10.02 -19.82
CA VAL A 38 19.73 10.02 -18.93
C VAL A 38 19.43 10.85 -17.68
N ASN A 39 19.20 12.16 -17.84
CA ASN A 39 18.82 13.05 -16.74
C ASN A 39 17.36 13.49 -16.85
N MET A 40 16.82 13.55 -18.07
CA MET A 40 15.51 14.12 -18.33
C MET A 40 14.39 13.07 -18.25
N PRO A 41 13.25 13.39 -17.63
CA PRO A 41 12.12 12.47 -17.53
C PRO A 41 11.39 12.33 -18.86
N ASN A 42 10.72 11.20 -19.07
CA ASN A 42 9.72 11.00 -20.12
C ASN A 42 8.31 10.82 -19.53
N ALA A 43 7.29 10.72 -20.36
CA ALA A 43 5.90 10.50 -19.94
C ALA A 43 5.56 9.03 -19.67
N VAL A 44 6.51 8.12 -19.89
CA VAL A 44 6.32 6.69 -19.68
C VAL A 44 6.44 6.38 -18.18
N VAL A 45 5.60 5.45 -17.74
CA VAL A 45 5.61 4.84 -16.42
C VAL A 45 5.74 3.33 -16.64
N GLU A 46 6.53 2.66 -15.79
CA GLU A 46 6.67 1.20 -15.84
C GLU A 46 5.32 0.48 -15.74
N SER A 47 5.30 -0.81 -16.06
CA SER A 47 4.15 -1.65 -15.77
C SER A 47 3.79 -1.61 -14.28
N ASP A 48 2.53 -1.94 -14.00
CA ASP A 48 2.01 -2.01 -12.65
C ASP A 48 2.84 -2.96 -11.77
N ALA A 49 3.08 -2.61 -10.51
CA ALA A 49 3.86 -3.41 -9.57
C ALA A 49 5.34 -3.67 -9.95
N THR A 50 5.92 -2.91 -10.88
CA THR A 50 7.36 -3.01 -11.14
C THR A 50 8.16 -2.29 -10.05
N LEU A 51 9.13 -2.98 -9.46
CA LEU A 51 10.18 -2.37 -8.63
C LEU A 51 11.49 -2.37 -9.42
N THR A 52 12.10 -1.21 -9.59
CA THR A 52 13.44 -1.08 -10.15
C THR A 52 14.34 -0.43 -9.12
N THR A 53 15.51 -0.99 -8.87
CA THR A 53 16.52 -0.37 -7.99
C THR A 53 17.87 -0.37 -8.66
N GLY A 54 18.68 0.65 -8.39
CA GLY A 54 19.97 0.80 -9.03
C GLY A 54 20.88 1.76 -8.31
N TYR A 55 22.11 1.79 -8.80
CA TYR A 55 23.10 2.77 -8.43
C TYR A 55 23.50 3.57 -9.66
N SER A 56 23.53 4.88 -9.50
CA SER A 56 23.98 5.82 -10.52
C SER A 56 25.12 6.67 -10.02
N TYR A 57 26.00 7.04 -10.93
CA TYR A 57 27.07 7.99 -10.70
C TYR A 57 27.07 9.04 -11.81
N ASP A 58 26.94 10.30 -11.42
CA ASP A 58 26.91 11.47 -12.27
C ASP A 58 27.56 12.64 -11.51
N SER A 59 28.88 12.85 -11.69
CA SER A 59 29.68 13.73 -10.81
C SER A 59 29.01 15.10 -10.56
N PRO A 60 28.93 15.57 -9.31
CA PRO A 60 29.47 15.00 -8.07
C PRO A 60 28.55 14.00 -7.35
N TYR A 61 27.42 13.64 -7.96
CA TYR A 61 26.33 12.88 -7.35
C TYR A 61 26.50 11.37 -7.53
N GLY A 62 26.53 10.64 -6.42
CA GLY A 62 26.34 9.18 -6.40
C GLY A 62 24.99 8.87 -5.77
N SER A 63 24.08 8.19 -6.48
CA SER A 63 22.74 7.94 -5.98
C SER A 63 22.43 6.45 -5.93
N LEU A 64 22.01 5.97 -4.77
CA LEU A 64 21.30 4.70 -4.63
C LEU A 64 19.81 4.99 -4.70
N TRP A 65 19.07 4.38 -5.61
CA TRP A 65 17.67 4.69 -5.83
C TRP A 65 16.81 3.43 -5.98
N ALA A 66 15.53 3.56 -5.63
CA ALA A 66 14.51 2.55 -5.82
C ALA A 66 13.23 3.23 -6.31
N THR A 67 12.71 2.73 -7.41
CA THR A 67 11.52 3.20 -8.10
C THR A 67 10.47 2.11 -8.09
N VAL A 68 9.27 2.43 -7.62
CA VAL A 68 8.12 1.53 -7.66
C VAL A 68 6.98 2.18 -8.44
N THR A 69 6.20 1.37 -9.13
CA THR A 69 4.94 1.79 -9.77
C THR A 69 3.75 1.36 -8.90
N PRO A 70 3.41 2.13 -7.86
CA PRO A 70 2.35 1.79 -6.93
C PRO A 70 0.96 2.04 -7.50
N LEU A 71 0.77 2.61 -8.70
CA LEU A 71 -0.49 2.55 -9.48
C LEU A 71 -0.11 2.55 -10.97
N PRO A 72 -0.94 2.02 -11.91
CA PRO A 72 -0.61 2.01 -13.34
C PRO A 72 -0.37 3.39 -13.98
N PHE A 73 -0.60 4.47 -13.23
CA PHE A 73 -0.40 5.86 -13.63
C PHE A 73 0.48 6.63 -12.65
N LEU A 74 0.97 6.02 -11.57
CA LEU A 74 1.79 6.68 -10.55
C LEU A 74 3.11 5.90 -10.39
N GLN A 75 4.22 6.60 -10.57
CA GLN A 75 5.55 6.15 -10.25
C GLN A 75 6.06 6.95 -9.05
N MET A 76 6.68 6.26 -8.09
CA MET A 76 7.34 6.87 -6.94
C MET A 76 8.79 6.41 -6.89
N THR A 77 9.71 7.33 -6.65
CA THR A 77 11.15 7.04 -6.60
C THR A 77 11.71 7.58 -5.30
N GLY A 78 12.29 6.71 -4.48
CA GLY A 78 13.11 7.09 -3.34
C GLY A 78 14.58 7.00 -3.72
N ARG A 79 15.37 8.04 -3.44
CA ARG A 79 16.81 8.03 -3.69
C ARG A 79 17.62 8.62 -2.55
N TYR A 80 18.76 8.01 -2.30
CA TYR A 80 19.77 8.44 -1.36
C TYR A 80 20.95 9.00 -2.14
N VAL A 81 21.12 10.32 -2.09
CA VAL A 81 22.10 11.05 -2.91
C VAL A 81 23.29 11.42 -2.06
N SER A 82 24.48 10.95 -2.41
CA SER A 82 25.75 11.37 -1.83
C SER A 82 26.41 12.43 -2.71
N ILE A 83 26.83 13.55 -2.12
CA ILE A 83 27.48 14.66 -2.84
C ILE A 83 28.98 14.64 -2.55
N THR A 84 29.78 14.37 -3.57
CA THR A 84 31.25 14.38 -3.45
C THR A 84 31.76 15.81 -3.31
N GLY A 85 32.78 16.01 -2.47
CA GLY A 85 33.35 17.34 -2.16
C GLY A 85 32.67 18.07 -1.01
N THR A 86 31.42 17.75 -0.68
CA THR A 86 30.67 18.39 0.41
C THR A 86 30.72 17.54 1.70
N PRO A 87 31.20 18.07 2.84
CA PRO A 87 31.15 17.35 4.11
C PRO A 87 29.73 17.30 4.68
N GLY A 88 29.35 16.19 5.31
CA GLY A 88 28.02 16.04 5.91
C GLY A 88 27.81 16.84 7.19
N PHE A 89 28.87 17.01 7.99
CA PHE A 89 28.92 17.84 9.20
C PHE A 89 30.27 18.56 9.28
N SER A 90 30.74 18.91 10.48
CA SER A 90 32.06 19.50 10.68
C SER A 90 33.17 18.58 10.15
N ARG A 91 34.29 19.15 9.70
CA ARG A 91 35.53 18.40 9.38
C ARG A 91 36.53 18.42 10.53
N VAL A 92 36.21 19.11 11.62
CA VAL A 92 37.09 19.27 12.78
C VAL A 92 37.02 18.01 13.63
N ALA A 93 38.17 17.36 13.84
CA ALA A 93 38.24 16.15 14.66
C ALA A 93 37.72 16.43 16.08
N GLY A 94 36.83 15.57 16.57
CA GLY A 94 36.21 15.71 17.90
C GLY A 94 34.90 16.52 17.92
N GLU A 95 34.56 17.25 16.86
CA GLU A 95 33.25 17.90 16.72
C GLU A 95 32.17 16.93 16.23
N TYR A 96 30.91 17.29 16.51
CA TYR A 96 29.73 16.52 16.12
C TYR A 96 29.74 16.18 14.61
N GLY A 97 29.66 14.89 14.29
CA GLY A 97 29.53 14.40 12.92
C GLY A 97 30.82 14.41 12.08
N SER A 98 31.99 14.63 12.70
CA SER A 98 33.28 14.71 12.00
C SER A 98 33.68 13.46 11.21
N GLU A 99 33.18 12.29 11.61
CA GLU A 99 33.40 11.01 10.91
C GLU A 99 32.28 10.66 9.89
N TYR A 100 31.27 11.51 9.70
CA TYR A 100 30.12 11.20 8.84
C TYR A 100 30.45 11.11 7.34
N GLY A 101 31.58 11.70 6.94
CA GLY A 101 32.08 11.72 5.58
C GLY A 101 31.32 12.71 4.68
N ARG A 102 30.94 12.27 3.48
CA ARG A 102 30.23 13.08 2.49
C ARG A 102 28.81 13.43 2.92
N TYR A 103 28.32 14.60 2.51
CA TYR A 103 26.94 15.01 2.68
C TYR A 103 26.03 14.06 1.88
N LYS A 104 24.94 13.65 2.53
CA LYS A 104 24.00 12.70 1.96
C LYS A 104 22.59 13.18 2.22
N ASP A 105 21.74 13.06 1.22
CA ASP A 105 20.38 13.55 1.23
C ASP A 105 19.37 12.47 0.82
N LYS A 106 18.13 12.63 1.28
CA LYS A 106 17.03 11.70 1.00
C LYS A 106 15.98 12.44 0.20
N VAL A 107 15.70 11.89 -0.97
CA VAL A 107 14.82 12.51 -1.95
C VAL A 107 13.71 11.53 -2.29
N VAL A 108 12.49 12.03 -2.31
CA VAL A 108 11.32 11.29 -2.78
C VAL A 108 10.70 12.03 -3.95
N ASP A 109 10.68 11.39 -5.10
CA ASP A 109 10.12 11.93 -6.33
C ASP A 109 8.80 11.19 -6.67
N ALA A 110 7.89 11.87 -7.36
CA ALA A 110 6.67 11.26 -7.90
C ALA A 110 6.41 11.69 -9.35
N LYS A 111 5.91 10.76 -10.17
CA LYS A 111 5.47 11.02 -11.54
C LYS A 111 4.07 10.45 -11.75
N LEU A 112 3.16 11.29 -12.22
CA LEU A 112 1.79 10.95 -12.55
C LEU A 112 1.58 11.00 -14.06
N ARG A 113 1.28 9.86 -14.68
CA ARG A 113 0.84 9.78 -16.08
C ARG A 113 -0.63 10.16 -16.17
N VAL A 114 -0.89 11.33 -16.72
CA VAL A 114 -2.23 11.90 -16.88
C VAL A 114 -2.94 11.31 -18.09
N ILE A 115 -2.23 11.13 -19.20
CA ILE A 115 -2.77 10.61 -20.46
C ILE A 115 -1.89 9.45 -20.93
N ARG A 116 -2.53 8.33 -21.29
CA ARG A 116 -1.86 7.22 -21.98
C ARG A 116 -1.70 7.56 -23.45
N GLU A 117 -0.61 7.10 -24.04
CA GLU A 117 -0.42 7.19 -25.48
C GLU A 117 -1.56 6.48 -26.22
N SER A 118 -2.10 7.13 -27.24
CA SER A 118 -3.04 6.53 -28.19
C SER A 118 -2.46 6.62 -29.60
N THR A 119 -3.22 6.19 -30.62
CA THR A 119 -2.81 6.37 -32.02
C THR A 119 -2.48 7.83 -32.33
N TRP A 120 -3.30 8.77 -31.85
CA TRP A 120 -3.21 10.20 -32.19
C TRP A 120 -2.60 11.07 -31.10
N MET A 121 -2.76 10.70 -29.82
CA MET A 121 -2.27 11.51 -28.70
C MET A 121 -0.97 10.97 -28.14
N PRO A 122 0.02 11.83 -27.79
CA PRO A 122 1.16 11.40 -26.98
C PRO A 122 0.71 11.04 -25.56
N ALA A 123 1.52 10.23 -24.88
CA ALA A 123 1.40 10.12 -23.43
C ALA A 123 1.78 11.45 -22.78
N ILE A 124 1.07 11.86 -21.74
CA ILE A 124 1.39 13.08 -20.97
C ILE A 124 1.55 12.71 -19.51
N ALA A 125 2.65 13.16 -18.91
CA ALA A 125 2.89 13.03 -17.47
C ALA A 125 3.27 14.36 -16.85
N VAL A 126 2.93 14.49 -15.57
CA VAL A 126 3.43 15.53 -14.67
C VAL A 126 4.27 14.87 -13.60
N GLY A 127 5.37 15.50 -13.21
CA GLY A 127 6.20 14.98 -12.13
C GLY A 127 6.71 16.07 -11.22
N ALA A 128 7.05 15.65 -10.02
CA ALA A 128 7.68 16.46 -9.00
C ALA A 128 8.86 15.69 -8.41
N THR A 129 9.97 16.39 -8.25
CA THR A 129 11.18 15.87 -7.60
C THR A 129 11.32 16.48 -6.21
N ASP A 130 11.85 15.69 -5.28
CA ASP A 130 12.13 16.08 -3.90
C ASP A 130 10.93 16.68 -3.15
N LEU A 131 9.89 15.84 -3.03
CA LEU A 131 8.61 16.16 -2.38
C LEU A 131 8.67 16.14 -0.84
N LEU A 132 9.69 15.51 -0.26
CA LEU A 132 9.80 15.26 1.17
C LEU A 132 11.27 15.37 1.59
N GLY A 133 11.54 16.08 2.69
CA GLY A 133 12.89 16.16 3.26
C GLY A 133 13.43 17.57 3.22
N THR A 134 14.66 17.71 2.71
CA THR A 134 15.42 18.96 2.67
C THR A 134 15.09 19.83 1.44
N GLU A 135 14.44 19.25 0.42
CA GLU A 135 14.04 19.92 -0.82
C GLU A 135 15.23 20.47 -1.66
N LEU A 136 16.44 19.93 -1.48
CA LEU A 136 17.64 20.38 -2.21
C LEU A 136 17.55 20.17 -3.73
N PHE A 137 16.78 19.19 -4.18
CA PHE A 137 16.61 18.84 -5.60
C PHE A 137 15.17 19.09 -6.10
N ARG A 138 14.46 20.03 -5.47
CA ARG A 138 13.05 20.29 -5.75
C ARG A 138 12.80 20.78 -7.17
N GLY A 139 11.84 20.14 -7.83
CA GLY A 139 11.52 20.42 -9.22
C GLY A 139 10.11 19.97 -9.60
N HIS A 140 9.57 20.56 -10.65
CA HIS A 140 8.28 20.15 -11.23
C HIS A 140 8.39 20.17 -12.75
N TYR A 141 7.75 19.22 -13.44
CA TYR A 141 7.77 19.16 -14.89
C TYR A 141 6.46 18.64 -15.47
N VAL A 142 6.24 18.98 -16.73
CA VAL A 142 5.27 18.33 -17.62
C VAL A 142 6.03 17.82 -18.84
N VAL A 143 5.68 16.63 -19.31
CA VAL A 143 6.34 15.99 -20.45
C VAL A 143 5.33 15.23 -21.29
N ALA A 144 5.50 15.30 -22.61
CA ALA A 144 4.77 14.53 -23.59
C ALA A 144 5.74 13.57 -24.31
N SER A 145 5.35 12.30 -24.45
CA SER A 145 6.15 11.27 -25.13
C SER A 145 5.33 10.52 -26.17
N LYS A 146 5.97 10.15 -27.26
CA LYS A 146 5.35 9.41 -28.35
C LYS A 146 6.32 8.37 -28.92
N THR A 147 5.77 7.21 -29.27
CA THR A 147 6.50 6.12 -29.92
C THR A 147 6.12 6.04 -31.41
N PHE A 148 7.12 5.83 -32.27
CA PHE A 148 6.97 5.76 -33.72
C PHE A 148 7.88 4.69 -34.34
N GLY A 149 7.71 4.45 -35.64
CA GLY A 149 8.40 3.39 -36.40
C GLY A 149 7.55 2.12 -36.56
N ALA A 150 7.84 1.33 -37.60
CA ALA A 150 7.05 0.12 -37.94
C ALA A 150 6.97 -0.90 -36.79
N ALA A 151 8.01 -0.94 -35.95
CA ALA A 151 8.10 -1.78 -34.76
C ALA A 151 8.00 -0.98 -33.44
N ARG A 152 7.53 0.28 -33.48
CA ARG A 152 7.55 1.23 -32.37
C ARG A 152 8.94 1.38 -31.73
N ASN A 153 9.96 1.47 -32.57
CA ASN A 153 11.36 1.39 -32.16
C ASN A 153 12.07 2.76 -32.00
N ILE A 154 11.31 3.85 -31.97
CA ILE A 154 11.80 5.20 -31.67
C ILE A 154 10.83 5.84 -30.68
N GLU A 155 11.35 6.35 -29.56
CA GLU A 155 10.60 7.15 -28.59
C GLU A 155 11.16 8.57 -28.56
N ALA A 156 10.31 9.58 -28.73
CA ALA A 156 10.71 10.97 -28.53
C ALA A 156 9.82 11.65 -27.49
N SER A 157 10.43 12.56 -26.73
CA SER A 157 9.73 13.35 -25.73
C SER A 157 10.11 14.82 -25.80
N LEU A 158 9.14 15.67 -25.46
CA LEU A 158 9.30 17.10 -25.26
C LEU A 158 8.66 17.48 -23.92
N GLY A 159 9.37 18.26 -23.11
CA GLY A 159 8.86 18.68 -21.82
C GLY A 159 9.34 20.06 -21.41
N PHE A 160 8.74 20.54 -20.32
CA PHE A 160 9.09 21.80 -19.70
C PHE A 160 9.11 21.63 -18.18
N GLY A 161 10.18 22.11 -17.55
CA GLY A 161 10.40 22.02 -16.11
C GLY A 161 10.58 23.39 -15.44
N ARG A 162 10.33 23.42 -14.14
CA ARG A 162 10.67 24.53 -13.24
C ARG A 162 11.62 24.03 -12.14
N ASN A 163 12.68 24.80 -11.90
CA ASN A 163 13.79 24.53 -10.98
C ASN A 163 14.72 23.39 -11.45
N ARG A 164 14.26 22.14 -11.44
CA ARG A 164 15.05 20.97 -11.85
C ARG A 164 14.15 19.87 -12.42
N PRO A 165 14.00 19.73 -13.77
CA PRO A 165 14.64 20.53 -14.82
C PRO A 165 14.18 21.99 -14.84
N SER A 166 14.95 22.89 -15.47
CA SER A 166 14.62 24.32 -15.61
C SER A 166 14.53 24.74 -17.08
N GLY A 167 13.33 24.90 -17.60
CA GLY A 167 13.05 25.28 -18.99
C GLY A 167 12.66 24.09 -19.86
N ALA A 168 12.78 24.26 -21.17
CA ALA A 168 12.46 23.21 -22.14
C ALA A 168 13.54 22.13 -22.17
N PHE A 169 13.12 20.88 -22.27
CA PHE A 169 13.99 19.72 -22.47
C PHE A 169 13.38 18.77 -23.50
N ALA A 170 14.23 17.95 -24.11
CA ALA A 170 13.82 16.97 -25.10
C ALA A 170 14.71 15.74 -25.03
N GLY A 171 14.22 14.61 -25.52
CA GLY A 171 15.02 13.40 -25.67
C GLY A 171 14.47 12.47 -26.72
N VAL A 172 15.35 11.63 -27.27
CA VAL A 172 15.04 10.60 -28.26
C VAL A 172 15.79 9.33 -27.88
N ARG A 173 15.09 8.21 -27.87
CA ARG A 173 15.64 6.85 -27.73
C ARG A 173 15.35 6.07 -29.00
N TRP A 174 16.38 5.45 -29.55
CA TRP A 174 16.29 4.55 -30.69
C TRP A 174 16.83 3.18 -30.31
N ALA A 175 16.03 2.13 -30.51
CA ALA A 175 16.48 0.76 -30.33
C ALA A 175 16.58 0.06 -31.70
N PRO A 176 17.79 -0.37 -32.10
CA PRO A 176 17.97 -1.12 -33.34
C PRO A 176 17.37 -2.52 -33.22
N LEU A 177 16.60 -2.93 -34.24
CA LEU A 177 16.00 -4.27 -34.30
C LEU A 177 17.04 -5.37 -34.53
N SER A 178 18.19 -5.04 -35.11
CA SER A 178 19.30 -5.97 -35.39
C SER A 178 20.10 -6.36 -34.14
N VAL A 179 20.02 -5.57 -33.07
CA VAL A 179 20.77 -5.83 -31.82
C VAL A 179 19.83 -5.66 -30.61
N PRO A 180 18.98 -6.66 -30.33
CA PRO A 180 18.00 -6.59 -29.24
C PRO A 180 18.66 -6.28 -27.89
N GLY A 181 18.01 -5.44 -27.09
CA GLY A 181 18.49 -5.05 -25.76
C GLY A 181 19.39 -3.82 -25.74
N PHE A 182 19.96 -3.39 -26.88
CA PHE A 182 20.68 -2.13 -26.98
C PHE A 182 19.74 -0.98 -27.36
N ALA A 183 20.04 0.23 -26.87
CA ALA A 183 19.44 1.47 -27.36
C ALA A 183 20.46 2.62 -27.35
N LEU A 184 20.31 3.53 -28.31
CA LEU A 184 21.02 4.79 -28.33
C LEU A 184 20.08 5.91 -27.92
N VAL A 185 20.59 6.81 -27.10
CA VAL A 185 19.81 7.91 -26.52
C VAL A 185 20.53 9.22 -26.79
N ALA A 186 19.76 10.23 -27.18
CA ALA A 186 20.19 11.62 -27.22
C ALA A 186 19.18 12.45 -26.42
N GLU A 187 19.65 13.29 -25.50
CA GLU A 187 18.81 14.20 -24.75
C GLU A 187 19.41 15.61 -24.69
N TYR A 188 18.56 16.60 -24.41
CA TYR A 188 18.98 17.94 -24.01
C TYR A 188 18.70 18.10 -22.51
N ASP A 189 19.75 18.09 -21.71
CA ASP A 189 19.70 18.26 -20.26
C ASP A 189 19.46 19.74 -19.91
N ALA A 190 18.33 20.00 -19.24
CA ALA A 190 17.90 21.33 -18.84
C ALA A 190 18.11 21.64 -17.34
N ASN A 191 18.86 20.81 -16.61
CA ASN A 191 19.18 21.08 -15.20
C ASN A 191 20.11 22.30 -15.05
N ASP A 192 19.81 23.17 -14.09
CA ASP A 192 20.60 24.37 -13.79
C ASP A 192 21.59 24.11 -12.65
N TYR A 193 22.62 23.31 -12.93
CA TYR A 193 23.58 22.82 -11.94
C TYR A 193 24.28 23.89 -11.08
N PRO A 194 24.60 25.10 -11.58
CA PRO A 194 25.17 26.15 -10.74
C PRO A 194 24.26 26.61 -9.59
N LYS A 195 22.97 26.28 -9.62
CA LYS A 195 22.03 26.54 -8.51
C LYS A 195 21.88 25.37 -7.54
N ASP A 196 22.56 24.26 -7.77
CA ASP A 196 22.52 23.12 -6.86
C ASP A 196 23.21 23.44 -5.53
N PHE A 197 22.85 22.69 -4.50
CA PHE A 197 23.42 22.84 -3.16
C PHE A 197 24.94 22.78 -3.17
N ARG A 198 25.59 23.85 -2.69
CA ARG A 198 27.05 24.01 -2.66
C ARG A 198 27.73 23.71 -4.00
N ALA A 199 27.07 24.06 -5.11
CA ALA A 199 27.60 23.85 -6.46
C ALA A 199 28.99 24.49 -6.66
N ALA A 200 29.26 25.65 -6.06
CA ALA A 200 30.56 26.32 -6.12
C ALA A 200 31.72 25.51 -5.49
N GLU A 201 31.42 24.55 -4.63
CA GLU A 201 32.40 23.72 -3.92
C GLU A 201 32.52 22.30 -4.50
N THR A 202 31.80 22.01 -5.58
CA THR A 202 31.71 20.68 -6.18
C THR A 202 31.78 20.78 -7.70
N ASP A 203 31.91 19.64 -8.37
CA ASP A 203 31.91 19.58 -9.85
C ASP A 203 30.58 20.08 -10.46
N ALA A 204 29.51 20.20 -9.67
CA ALA A 204 28.22 20.71 -10.15
C ALA A 204 28.32 22.15 -10.66
N GLY A 205 29.15 23.00 -10.05
CA GLY A 205 29.31 24.41 -10.44
C GLY A 205 29.93 24.60 -11.84
N GLN A 206 30.61 23.58 -12.37
CA GLN A 206 31.22 23.62 -13.70
C GLN A 206 30.27 23.13 -14.80
N ARG A 207 29.18 22.45 -14.43
CA ARG A 207 28.23 21.86 -15.38
C ARG A 207 27.29 22.90 -15.96
N ARG A 208 26.88 22.69 -17.21
CA ARG A 208 25.91 23.53 -17.93
C ARG A 208 24.87 22.68 -18.63
N LYS A 209 23.71 23.29 -18.93
CA LYS A 209 22.68 22.71 -19.80
C LYS A 209 23.28 22.37 -21.17
N GLY A 210 22.86 21.26 -21.77
CA GLY A 210 23.40 20.86 -23.05
C GLY A 210 23.02 19.46 -23.52
N PRO A 211 23.50 19.08 -24.72
CA PRO A 211 23.25 17.76 -25.26
C PRO A 211 24.01 16.68 -24.50
N VAL A 212 23.37 15.52 -24.35
CA VAL A 212 23.94 14.31 -23.76
C VAL A 212 23.63 13.16 -24.71
N VAL A 213 24.60 12.27 -24.91
CA VAL A 213 24.44 11.03 -25.68
C VAL A 213 24.72 9.83 -24.79
N ALA A 214 23.96 8.75 -24.96
CA ALA A 214 24.12 7.56 -24.15
C ALA A 214 23.88 6.27 -24.93
N ALA A 215 24.49 5.21 -24.43
CA ALA A 215 24.20 3.84 -24.81
C ALA A 215 23.55 3.12 -23.61
N GLU A 216 22.45 2.45 -23.87
CA GLU A 216 21.71 1.63 -22.91
C GLU A 216 21.82 0.16 -23.33
N TYR A 217 21.95 -0.72 -22.36
CA TYR A 217 21.87 -2.16 -22.55
C TYR A 217 20.97 -2.79 -21.49
N ARG A 218 20.04 -3.63 -21.92
CA ARG A 218 19.13 -4.37 -21.05
C ARG A 218 19.19 -5.85 -21.35
N TRP A 219 19.51 -6.63 -20.32
CA TRP A 219 19.49 -8.08 -20.34
C TRP A 219 18.50 -8.62 -19.31
N GLY A 220 17.26 -8.82 -19.77
CA GLY A 220 16.14 -9.25 -18.94
C GLY A 220 15.84 -8.25 -17.81
N TRP A 221 16.24 -8.66 -16.60
CA TRP A 221 16.06 -7.96 -15.33
C TRP A 221 17.24 -7.05 -14.98
N LEU A 222 18.36 -7.14 -15.69
CA LEU A 222 19.54 -6.29 -15.50
C LEU A 222 19.59 -5.21 -16.58
N GLY A 223 19.96 -3.99 -16.20
CA GLY A 223 20.16 -2.89 -17.13
C GLY A 223 21.36 -2.04 -16.76
N ALA A 224 22.00 -1.48 -17.79
CA ALA A 224 23.11 -0.56 -17.66
C ALA A 224 22.96 0.59 -18.68
N GLN A 225 23.42 1.77 -18.32
CA GLN A 225 23.47 2.96 -19.16
C GLN A 225 24.78 3.68 -18.91
N ILE A 226 25.45 4.09 -19.99
CA ILE A 226 26.62 4.96 -19.94
C ILE A 226 26.33 6.16 -20.82
N ALA A 227 26.57 7.36 -20.30
CA ALA A 227 26.31 8.61 -21.00
C ALA A 227 27.54 9.51 -21.02
N ARG A 228 27.72 10.22 -22.13
CA ARG A 228 28.69 11.29 -22.31
C ARG A 228 27.95 12.62 -22.32
N HIS A 229 28.22 13.42 -21.29
CA HIS A 229 27.82 14.82 -21.21
C HIS A 229 28.88 15.67 -21.92
N ARG A 230 28.71 16.99 -21.96
CA ARG A 230 29.73 17.90 -22.50
C ARG A 230 31.07 17.77 -21.76
N ASP A 231 31.02 17.73 -20.43
CA ASP A 231 32.19 17.94 -19.58
C ASP A 231 32.63 16.67 -18.81
N HIS A 232 31.72 15.71 -18.58
CA HIS A 232 32.01 14.46 -17.86
C HIS A 232 31.22 13.25 -18.41
N PHE A 233 31.33 12.09 -17.75
CA PHE A 233 30.55 10.88 -18.01
C PHE A 233 29.64 10.54 -16.83
N SER A 234 28.51 9.89 -17.11
CA SER A 234 27.68 9.26 -16.09
C SER A 234 27.43 7.80 -16.41
N ALA A 235 27.17 7.03 -15.36
CA ALA A 235 26.82 5.62 -15.46
C ALA A 235 25.62 5.32 -14.56
N ASN A 236 24.78 4.39 -15.00
CA ASN A 236 23.66 3.88 -14.23
C ASN A 236 23.60 2.36 -14.41
N ALA A 237 23.43 1.63 -13.32
CA ALA A 237 23.24 0.18 -13.34
C ALA A 237 22.08 -0.18 -12.42
N TYR A 238 21.17 -1.03 -12.90
CA TYR A 238 19.92 -1.30 -12.21
C TYR A 238 19.41 -2.72 -12.42
N ILE A 239 18.53 -3.13 -11.52
CA ILE A 239 17.81 -4.40 -11.51
C ILE A 239 16.31 -4.10 -11.44
N THR A 240 15.53 -4.75 -12.31
CA THR A 240 14.07 -4.64 -12.36
C THR A 240 13.42 -5.94 -11.92
N PHE A 241 12.54 -5.85 -10.92
CA PHE A 241 11.76 -6.94 -10.37
C PHE A 241 10.29 -6.79 -10.78
N PRO A 242 9.70 -7.77 -11.50
CA PRO A 242 8.31 -7.74 -11.92
C PRO A 242 7.38 -8.24 -10.82
N PHE A 243 7.14 -7.46 -9.76
CA PHE A 243 6.25 -7.89 -8.67
C PHE A 243 4.76 -7.96 -9.07
N SER A 244 4.41 -7.75 -10.34
CA SER A 244 3.08 -8.13 -10.86
C SER A 244 2.95 -9.63 -11.08
N GLU A 245 4.06 -10.34 -11.25
CA GLU A 245 4.07 -11.77 -11.52
C GLU A 245 4.02 -12.55 -10.22
N ARG A 246 3.07 -13.50 -10.13
CA ARG A 246 2.86 -14.31 -8.93
C ARG A 246 3.97 -15.32 -8.71
N GLU A 247 4.52 -15.87 -9.79
CA GLU A 247 5.61 -16.84 -9.74
C GLU A 247 6.61 -16.53 -10.85
N PHE A 248 7.61 -15.69 -10.55
CA PHE A 248 8.72 -15.44 -11.48
C PHE A 248 9.92 -16.37 -11.23
N ILE A 249 9.96 -17.05 -10.08
CA ILE A 249 10.91 -18.13 -9.77
C ILE A 249 10.17 -19.48 -9.79
N PRO A 250 10.54 -20.43 -10.67
CA PRO A 250 9.87 -21.73 -10.75
C PRO A 250 9.96 -22.55 -9.47
N LYS A 251 8.87 -23.25 -9.16
CA LYS A 251 8.69 -24.11 -7.97
C LYS A 251 9.34 -25.49 -8.08
N LEU A 252 10.67 -25.53 -8.18
CA LEU A 252 11.46 -26.74 -8.43
C LEU A 252 11.46 -27.77 -7.28
N TYR A 253 11.24 -27.34 -6.04
CA TYR A 253 11.35 -28.20 -4.85
C TYR A 253 10.00 -28.48 -4.16
N GLU A 254 8.90 -28.31 -4.89
CA GLU A 254 7.56 -28.61 -4.34
C GLU A 254 7.34 -30.12 -4.23
N PRO A 255 6.93 -30.63 -3.05
CA PRO A 255 6.55 -32.03 -2.91
C PRO A 255 5.29 -32.32 -3.75
N ALA A 256 5.27 -33.50 -4.38
CA ALA A 256 4.11 -33.96 -5.14
C ALA A 256 2.87 -34.10 -4.23
N TYR A 257 1.69 -33.86 -4.80
CA TYR A 257 0.42 -34.18 -4.12
C TYR A 257 0.27 -35.69 -3.92
N PHE A 258 -0.56 -36.07 -2.94
CA PHE A 258 -0.82 -37.48 -2.63
C PHE A 258 -1.36 -38.26 -3.84
N GLN A 259 -0.77 -39.42 -4.11
CA GLN A 259 -1.21 -40.31 -5.20
C GLN A 259 -2.26 -41.29 -4.68
N PRO A 260 -3.50 -41.30 -5.22
CA PRO A 260 -4.58 -42.17 -4.74
C PRO A 260 -4.23 -43.66 -4.72
N LYS A 261 -3.33 -44.11 -5.61
CA LYS A 261 -2.84 -45.50 -5.67
C LYS A 261 -2.08 -45.94 -4.40
N ALA A 262 -1.56 -44.99 -3.62
CA ALA A 262 -0.87 -45.25 -2.37
C ALA A 262 -1.82 -45.32 -1.16
N ALA A 263 -3.14 -45.11 -1.36
CA ALA A 263 -4.12 -45.18 -0.29
C ALA A 263 -4.42 -46.64 0.11
N PRO A 264 -4.74 -46.90 1.39
CA PRO A 264 -5.24 -48.20 1.82
C PRO A 264 -6.61 -48.51 1.17
N ALA A 265 -7.00 -49.78 1.20
CA ALA A 265 -8.35 -50.17 0.81
C ALA A 265 -9.39 -49.43 1.67
N ARG A 266 -10.46 -48.95 1.02
CA ARG A 266 -11.57 -48.26 1.70
C ARG A 266 -12.40 -49.28 2.47
N VAL A 267 -12.87 -48.87 3.64
CA VAL A 267 -13.69 -49.66 4.58
C VAL A 267 -15.07 -49.03 4.73
N SER A 268 -16.03 -49.73 5.34
CA SER A 268 -17.35 -49.15 5.62
C SER A 268 -17.26 -48.04 6.68
N ILE A 269 -18.32 -47.23 6.80
CA ILE A 269 -18.39 -46.16 7.83
C ILE A 269 -18.33 -46.76 9.23
N GLU A 270 -19.02 -47.88 9.46
CA GLU A 270 -19.03 -48.59 10.74
C GLU A 270 -17.63 -49.10 11.10
N GLU A 271 -16.94 -49.74 10.15
CA GLU A 271 -15.57 -50.21 10.34
C GLU A 271 -14.59 -49.05 10.61
N TRP A 272 -14.77 -47.93 9.90
CA TRP A 272 -13.96 -46.73 10.08
C TRP A 272 -14.14 -46.13 11.48
N GLN A 273 -15.37 -46.10 11.99
CA GLN A 273 -15.67 -45.60 13.35
C GLN A 273 -15.19 -46.56 14.45
N GLN A 274 -15.23 -47.87 14.22
CA GLN A 274 -14.80 -48.88 15.19
C GLN A 274 -13.27 -48.93 15.35
N ASN A 275 -12.50 -48.62 14.30
CA ASN A 275 -11.05 -48.72 14.30
C ASN A 275 -10.37 -47.39 13.96
N SER A 276 -9.88 -46.72 15.00
CA SER A 276 -9.17 -45.44 14.93
C SER A 276 -7.93 -45.44 14.04
N SER A 277 -7.38 -46.61 13.68
CA SER A 277 -6.23 -46.70 12.76
C SER A 277 -6.56 -46.22 11.33
N HIS A 278 -7.82 -46.28 10.88
CA HIS A 278 -8.20 -45.79 9.56
C HIS A 278 -8.11 -44.26 9.46
N GLY A 279 -8.69 -43.56 10.44
CA GLY A 279 -8.54 -42.11 10.56
C GLY A 279 -7.08 -41.69 10.79
N ALA A 280 -6.32 -42.45 11.61
CA ALA A 280 -4.90 -42.19 11.83
C ALA A 280 -4.08 -42.25 10.52
N LYS A 281 -4.36 -43.19 9.61
CA LYS A 281 -3.67 -43.26 8.30
C LYS A 281 -3.95 -42.04 7.41
N LEU A 282 -5.18 -41.51 7.43
CA LEU A 282 -5.52 -40.25 6.75
C LEU A 282 -4.73 -39.09 7.36
N VAL A 283 -4.70 -38.98 8.68
CA VAL A 283 -3.91 -37.95 9.38
C VAL A 283 -2.42 -38.05 9.01
N GLN A 284 -1.83 -39.26 9.00
CA GLN A 284 -0.43 -39.47 8.59
C GLN A 284 -0.16 -39.00 7.15
N ALA A 285 -1.08 -39.29 6.22
CA ALA A 285 -0.95 -38.87 4.83
C ALA A 285 -1.00 -37.34 4.68
N LEU A 286 -1.78 -36.66 5.52
CA LEU A 286 -1.85 -35.19 5.58
C LEU A 286 -0.60 -34.59 6.26
N VAL A 287 -0.11 -35.16 7.36
CA VAL A 287 1.13 -34.71 8.02
C VAL A 287 2.33 -34.77 7.08
N LYS A 288 2.46 -35.83 6.26
CA LYS A 288 3.51 -35.95 5.22
C LYS A 288 3.45 -34.86 4.14
N GLN A 289 2.33 -34.14 4.05
CA GLN A 289 2.14 -33.00 3.16
C GLN A 289 2.21 -31.64 3.89
N ASN A 290 2.77 -31.63 5.11
CA ASN A 290 2.92 -30.48 6.01
C ASN A 290 1.60 -29.86 6.50
N PHE A 291 0.51 -30.66 6.55
CA PHE A 291 -0.69 -30.25 7.27
C PHE A 291 -0.53 -30.48 8.78
N GLN A 292 -1.16 -29.62 9.57
CA GLN A 292 -1.08 -29.59 11.02
C GLN A 292 -2.46 -29.30 11.62
N HIS A 293 -2.58 -29.41 12.96
CA HIS A 293 -3.84 -29.25 13.69
C HIS A 293 -4.98 -30.07 13.06
N ILE A 294 -4.64 -31.27 12.58
CA ILE A 294 -5.57 -32.11 11.84
C ILE A 294 -6.53 -32.76 12.83
N ARG A 295 -7.83 -32.57 12.62
CA ARG A 295 -8.92 -33.28 13.29
C ARG A 295 -9.81 -33.88 12.22
N VAL A 296 -10.22 -35.12 12.41
CA VAL A 296 -11.08 -35.84 11.47
C VAL A 296 -12.24 -36.42 12.25
N GLU A 297 -13.44 -36.22 11.74
CA GLU A 297 -14.68 -36.77 12.29
C GLU A 297 -15.53 -37.30 11.14
N ILE A 298 -16.25 -38.40 11.37
CA ILE A 298 -17.31 -38.84 10.47
C ILE A 298 -18.65 -38.72 11.18
N ASN A 299 -19.54 -37.90 10.62
CA ASN A 299 -20.87 -37.66 11.14
C ASN A 299 -21.90 -38.12 10.09
N GLY A 300 -22.58 -39.23 10.38
CA GLY A 300 -23.46 -39.88 9.42
C GLY A 300 -22.69 -40.28 8.15
N THR A 301 -22.97 -39.60 7.03
CA THR A 301 -22.31 -39.83 5.73
C THR A 301 -21.33 -38.72 5.33
N THR A 302 -21.03 -37.81 6.26
CA THR A 302 -20.16 -36.64 6.03
C THR A 302 -18.84 -36.81 6.74
N LEU A 303 -17.75 -36.74 5.97
CA LEU A 303 -16.38 -36.70 6.51
C LEU A 303 -15.98 -35.24 6.76
N ARG A 304 -15.75 -34.87 8.01
CA ARG A 304 -15.34 -33.52 8.42
C ARG A 304 -13.86 -33.49 8.77
N LEU A 305 -13.14 -32.52 8.24
CA LEU A 305 -11.74 -32.27 8.54
C LEU A 305 -11.56 -30.85 9.03
N THR A 306 -10.82 -30.67 10.12
CA THR A 306 -10.23 -29.38 10.50
C THR A 306 -8.73 -29.50 10.31
N LEU A 307 -8.10 -28.54 9.64
CA LEU A 307 -6.65 -28.57 9.38
C LEU A 307 -6.08 -27.17 9.15
N THR A 308 -4.76 -27.08 9.19
CA THR A 308 -3.99 -25.92 8.72
C THR A 308 -2.79 -26.38 7.91
N ASN A 309 -2.17 -25.46 7.16
CA ASN A 309 -0.92 -25.70 6.46
C ASN A 309 0.03 -24.51 6.71
N ASN A 310 1.30 -24.78 7.02
CA ASN A 310 2.28 -23.72 7.29
C ASN A 310 3.17 -23.37 6.09
N ARG A 311 3.05 -24.12 4.99
CA ARG A 311 3.94 -24.02 3.83
C ARG A 311 3.24 -23.46 2.61
N ILE A 312 2.07 -23.97 2.27
CA ILE A 312 1.33 -23.60 1.07
C ILE A 312 0.72 -22.21 1.28
N SER A 313 1.10 -21.25 0.44
CA SER A 313 0.70 -19.85 0.60
C SER A 313 -0.70 -19.53 0.10
N GLU A 314 -1.22 -20.34 -0.82
CA GLU A 314 -2.56 -20.17 -1.36
C GLU A 314 -3.55 -21.15 -0.71
N LEU A 315 -4.65 -20.60 -0.18
CA LEU A 315 -5.69 -21.38 0.50
C LEU A 315 -6.28 -22.47 -0.41
N GLY A 316 -6.69 -22.11 -1.63
CA GLY A 316 -7.36 -23.03 -2.57
C GLY A 316 -6.53 -24.26 -2.91
N ARG A 317 -5.26 -24.06 -3.25
CA ARG A 317 -4.26 -25.13 -3.44
C ARG A 317 -4.10 -26.03 -2.22
N ALA A 318 -4.04 -25.47 -1.01
CA ALA A 318 -3.95 -26.26 0.22
C ALA A 318 -5.21 -27.13 0.40
N ILE A 319 -6.39 -26.57 0.18
CA ILE A 319 -7.65 -27.33 0.25
C ILE A 319 -7.70 -28.41 -0.81
N GLY A 320 -7.29 -28.13 -2.05
CA GLY A 320 -7.28 -29.14 -3.11
C GLY A 320 -6.39 -30.35 -2.81
N ARG A 321 -5.20 -30.14 -2.23
CA ARG A 321 -4.35 -31.24 -1.74
C ARG A 321 -5.01 -32.02 -0.60
N ALA A 322 -5.63 -31.32 0.34
CA ALA A 322 -6.37 -31.95 1.43
C ALA A 322 -7.56 -32.76 0.89
N SER A 323 -8.33 -32.22 -0.05
CA SER A 323 -9.47 -32.89 -0.71
C SER A 323 -9.06 -34.14 -1.45
N ARG A 324 -7.94 -34.12 -2.21
CA ARG A 324 -7.39 -35.32 -2.87
C ARG A 324 -7.10 -36.43 -1.86
N THR A 325 -6.50 -36.06 -0.73
CA THR A 325 -6.14 -37.00 0.33
C THR A 325 -7.38 -37.51 1.04
N ALA A 326 -8.29 -36.62 1.46
CA ALA A 326 -9.55 -36.99 2.11
C ALA A 326 -10.39 -37.93 1.23
N LEU A 327 -10.53 -37.62 -0.06
CA LEU A 327 -11.26 -38.45 -1.02
C LEU A 327 -10.69 -39.87 -1.16
N ALA A 328 -9.36 -40.01 -1.11
CA ALA A 328 -8.70 -41.31 -1.23
C ALA A 328 -8.89 -42.20 0.01
N PHE A 329 -9.04 -41.61 1.19
CA PHE A 329 -9.19 -42.31 2.47
C PHE A 329 -10.63 -42.34 3.01
N ALA A 330 -11.56 -41.63 2.36
CA ALA A 330 -12.96 -41.60 2.77
C ALA A 330 -13.56 -43.02 2.75
N PRO A 331 -14.32 -43.42 3.80
CA PRO A 331 -14.96 -44.73 3.85
C PRO A 331 -16.04 -44.86 2.77
N THR A 332 -16.37 -46.11 2.42
CA THR A 332 -17.45 -46.40 1.48
C THR A 332 -18.79 -45.94 2.07
N GLY A 333 -19.62 -45.27 1.26
CA GLY A 333 -20.87 -44.65 1.71
C GLY A 333 -20.76 -43.17 2.11
N THR A 334 -19.56 -42.58 2.11
CA THR A 334 -19.38 -41.13 2.29
C THR A 334 -20.07 -40.36 1.15
N LYS A 335 -20.95 -39.43 1.48
CA LYS A 335 -21.69 -38.58 0.52
C LYS A 335 -21.12 -37.18 0.40
N SER A 336 -20.53 -36.64 1.46
CA SER A 336 -19.90 -35.32 1.43
C SER A 336 -18.60 -35.24 2.24
N ILE A 337 -17.72 -34.33 1.85
CA ILE A 337 -16.47 -34.01 2.54
C ILE A 337 -16.49 -32.53 2.90
N HIS A 338 -16.31 -32.19 4.18
CA HIS A 338 -16.27 -30.82 4.66
C HIS A 338 -14.86 -30.54 5.20
N ILE A 339 -14.18 -29.53 4.67
CA ILE A 339 -12.83 -29.14 5.09
C ILE A 339 -12.87 -27.73 5.64
N THR A 340 -12.58 -27.60 6.93
CA THR A 340 -12.44 -26.33 7.64
C THR A 340 -10.96 -25.99 7.78
N TYR A 341 -10.53 -24.92 7.12
CA TYR A 341 -9.18 -24.39 7.23
C TYR A 341 -9.08 -23.46 8.43
N THR A 342 -8.03 -23.63 9.22
CA THR A 342 -7.79 -22.82 10.41
C THR A 342 -6.42 -22.16 10.37
N ARG A 343 -6.23 -21.10 11.15
CA ARG A 343 -4.91 -20.51 11.45
C ARG A 343 -4.88 -20.07 12.90
N LEU A 344 -3.88 -20.54 13.67
CA LEU A 344 -3.89 -20.42 15.14
C LEU A 344 -5.23 -20.90 15.74
N GLU A 345 -5.75 -21.98 15.15
CA GLU A 345 -7.05 -22.59 15.46
C GLU A 345 -8.28 -21.70 15.31
N GLN A 346 -8.13 -20.52 14.70
CA GLN A 346 -9.25 -19.70 14.27
C GLN A 346 -9.78 -20.23 12.93
N PRO A 347 -11.10 -20.52 12.83
CA PRO A 347 -11.72 -20.99 11.60
C PRO A 347 -11.75 -19.86 10.57
N LEU A 348 -11.17 -20.11 9.40
CA LEU A 348 -11.05 -19.12 8.33
C LEU A 348 -12.09 -19.36 7.23
N ALA A 349 -12.14 -20.60 6.73
CA ALA A 349 -12.94 -20.98 5.57
C ALA A 349 -13.42 -22.44 5.71
N THR A 350 -14.64 -22.72 5.27
CA THR A 350 -15.18 -24.08 5.14
C THR A 350 -15.51 -24.36 3.67
N TYR A 351 -14.97 -25.47 3.16
CA TYR A 351 -15.25 -26.00 1.83
C TYR A 351 -16.07 -27.27 1.97
N GLU A 352 -17.25 -27.30 1.36
CA GLU A 352 -18.15 -28.45 1.40
C GLU A 352 -18.27 -29.03 0.00
N PHE A 353 -17.93 -30.32 -0.13
CA PHE A 353 -18.03 -31.08 -1.38
C PHE A 353 -19.17 -32.08 -1.24
N PHE A 354 -20.22 -31.94 -2.04
CA PHE A 354 -21.43 -32.77 -1.97
C PHE A 354 -21.59 -33.74 -3.15
N ASP A 355 -20.71 -33.64 -4.15
CA ASP A 355 -20.58 -34.63 -5.24
C ASP A 355 -19.12 -35.10 -5.33
N LEU A 356 -18.82 -36.22 -4.65
CA LEU A 356 -17.46 -36.76 -4.58
C LEU A 356 -16.96 -37.32 -5.92
N GLN A 357 -17.87 -37.73 -6.80
CA GLN A 357 -17.53 -38.20 -8.13
C GLN A 357 -17.05 -37.03 -8.98
N ARG A 358 -17.80 -35.92 -9.02
CA ARG A 358 -17.37 -34.71 -9.73
C ARG A 358 -16.11 -34.10 -9.16
N LEU A 359 -15.93 -34.13 -7.84
CA LEU A 359 -14.67 -33.76 -7.21
C LEU A 359 -13.51 -34.61 -7.76
N SER A 360 -13.68 -35.93 -7.83
CA SER A 360 -12.69 -36.84 -8.41
C SER A 360 -12.40 -36.51 -9.89
N ASP A 361 -13.44 -36.33 -10.68
CA ASP A 361 -13.35 -36.04 -12.11
C ASP A 361 -12.64 -34.71 -12.36
N TYR A 362 -12.91 -33.70 -11.53
CA TYR A 362 -12.25 -32.40 -11.63
C TYR A 362 -10.78 -32.52 -11.24
N LEU A 363 -10.48 -33.16 -10.12
CA LEU A 363 -9.11 -33.40 -9.67
C LEU A 363 -8.29 -34.23 -10.66
N THR A 364 -8.92 -35.04 -11.52
CA THR A 364 -8.23 -35.91 -12.49
C THR A 364 -8.20 -35.37 -13.93
N GLY A 365 -8.89 -34.28 -14.24
CA GLY A 365 -8.90 -33.72 -15.61
C GLY A 365 -10.07 -34.19 -16.48
N LEU A 366 -11.01 -34.94 -15.93
CA LEU A 366 -12.14 -35.52 -16.66
C LEU A 366 -13.33 -34.55 -16.81
N THR A 367 -13.41 -33.53 -15.95
CA THR A 367 -14.41 -32.45 -16.08
C THR A 367 -13.75 -31.07 -15.93
N ASP A 368 -14.43 -30.05 -16.46
CA ASP A 368 -14.01 -28.66 -16.39
C ASP A 368 -14.46 -27.97 -15.10
N ARG A 369 -13.96 -26.75 -14.89
CA ARG A 369 -14.23 -25.98 -13.67
C ARG A 369 -15.68 -25.51 -13.59
N GLU A 370 -16.26 -25.12 -14.71
CA GLU A 370 -17.64 -24.64 -14.79
C GLU A 370 -18.65 -25.72 -14.37
N THR A 371 -18.41 -26.98 -14.75
CA THR A 371 -19.25 -28.12 -14.36
C THR A 371 -19.05 -28.55 -12.90
N PHE A 372 -17.84 -28.34 -12.36
CA PHE A 372 -17.49 -28.64 -10.98
C PHE A 372 -18.06 -27.61 -9.98
N LEU A 373 -18.03 -26.32 -10.31
CA LEU A 373 -18.39 -25.23 -9.41
C LEU A 373 -19.74 -25.37 -8.68
N PRO A 374 -20.83 -25.81 -9.34
CA PRO A 374 -22.12 -26.01 -8.66
C PRO A 374 -22.12 -27.11 -7.59
N THR A 375 -21.05 -27.91 -7.49
CA THR A 375 -20.93 -29.06 -6.57
C THR A 375 -20.05 -28.82 -5.34
N VAL A 376 -19.59 -27.58 -5.17
CA VAL A 376 -18.78 -27.15 -4.03
C VAL A 376 -19.33 -25.85 -3.45
N LEU A 377 -19.40 -25.78 -2.12
CA LEU A 377 -19.75 -24.56 -1.40
C LEU A 377 -18.51 -24.05 -0.65
N THR A 378 -18.06 -22.85 -1.01
CA THR A 378 -17.03 -22.10 -0.28
C THR A 378 -17.71 -21.04 0.58
N ARG A 379 -17.51 -21.09 1.89
CA ARG A 379 -18.12 -20.11 2.82
C ARG A 379 -17.20 -19.75 3.98
N TYR A 380 -17.48 -18.61 4.62
CA TYR A 380 -16.89 -18.28 5.91
C TYR A 380 -17.26 -19.37 6.92
N SER A 381 -16.31 -19.69 7.77
CA SER A 381 -16.47 -20.78 8.72
C SER A 381 -17.17 -20.28 9.99
N ASN A 382 -18.06 -21.12 10.50
CA ASN A 382 -18.76 -20.92 11.76
C ASN A 382 -18.02 -21.64 12.88
N PRO A 383 -18.12 -21.19 14.15
CA PRO A 383 -17.51 -21.90 15.28
C PRO A 383 -17.88 -23.39 15.36
N SER A 384 -19.10 -23.74 14.97
CA SER A 384 -19.60 -25.14 14.93
C SER A 384 -18.97 -26.01 13.84
N ASP A 385 -18.30 -25.41 12.85
CA ASP A 385 -17.67 -26.16 11.76
C ASP A 385 -16.42 -26.90 12.22
N LYS A 386 -15.76 -26.38 13.26
CA LYS A 386 -14.54 -26.96 13.81
C LYS A 386 -14.84 -28.31 14.47
N VAL A 387 -14.00 -29.30 14.17
CA VAL A 387 -14.02 -30.60 14.85
C VAL A 387 -13.25 -30.47 16.17
N GLY A 388 -13.89 -30.87 17.29
CA GLY A 388 -13.32 -30.75 18.63
C GLY A 388 -12.14 -31.68 18.93
N ASP A 389 -11.45 -31.43 20.05
CA ASP A 389 -10.25 -32.17 20.49
C ASP A 389 -10.57 -33.55 21.14
N ASP A 390 -11.85 -33.94 21.26
CA ASP A 390 -12.30 -35.08 22.08
C ASP A 390 -11.89 -36.48 21.56
N GLN A 391 -11.21 -36.58 20.42
CA GLN A 391 -10.72 -37.86 19.89
C GLN A 391 -9.33 -38.27 20.43
N ARG A 392 -9.20 -38.35 21.76
CA ARG A 392 -7.96 -38.84 22.43
C ARG A 392 -7.49 -40.20 21.91
N GLY A 393 -8.39 -41.05 21.41
CA GLY A 393 -8.08 -42.38 20.87
C GLY A 393 -7.33 -42.39 19.53
N MET A 394 -7.58 -41.44 18.64
CA MET A 394 -6.94 -41.37 17.32
C MET A 394 -5.53 -40.76 17.39
N LEU A 395 -5.32 -39.81 18.31
CA LEU A 395 -4.02 -39.23 18.62
C LEU A 395 -3.08 -40.22 19.33
N ALA A 396 -3.62 -41.10 20.18
CA ALA A 396 -2.88 -42.15 20.89
C ALA A 396 -2.43 -43.32 19.98
N ALA A 397 -3.16 -43.57 18.88
CA ALA A 397 -2.80 -44.59 17.89
C ALA A 397 -1.61 -44.21 16.99
N MET A 398 -1.06 -42.99 17.15
CA MET A 398 0.02 -42.45 16.32
C MET A 398 1.28 -42.22 17.15
N ARG A 399 2.42 -42.77 16.72
CA ARG A 399 3.74 -42.28 17.19
C ARG A 399 3.93 -40.84 16.69
N ASP A 400 4.56 -39.99 17.49
CA ASP A 400 4.96 -38.63 17.06
C ASP A 400 5.99 -38.74 15.92
N GLU A 401 5.49 -38.83 14.69
CA GLU A 401 6.26 -38.64 13.45
C GLU A 401 6.37 -37.14 13.12
N GLY A 402 6.66 -36.31 14.12
CA GLY A 402 7.04 -34.91 13.88
C GLY A 402 8.37 -34.83 13.14
N GLU A 403 8.62 -33.75 12.40
CA GLU A 403 9.93 -33.58 11.77
C GLU A 403 10.99 -33.39 12.87
N ALA A 404 11.90 -34.36 12.95
CA ALA A 404 13.03 -34.33 13.88
C ALA A 404 13.87 -33.06 13.67
N LEU A 405 14.55 -32.63 14.75
CA LEU A 405 15.43 -31.46 14.72
C LEU A 405 16.43 -31.58 13.57
N GLY A 406 16.36 -30.65 12.61
CA GLY A 406 17.15 -30.70 11.39
C GLY A 406 17.68 -29.33 10.96
N VAL A 407 18.81 -29.34 10.26
CA VAL A 407 19.34 -28.16 9.57
C VAL A 407 18.59 -28.00 8.25
N ARG A 408 17.90 -26.87 8.07
CA ARG A 408 17.20 -26.52 6.83
C ARG A 408 17.88 -25.33 6.17
N VAL A 409 18.06 -25.40 4.85
CA VAL A 409 18.68 -24.35 4.02
C VAL A 409 17.62 -23.85 3.05
N GLY A 410 17.43 -22.53 2.96
CA GLY A 410 16.46 -21.91 2.05
C GLY A 410 14.99 -22.18 2.42
N HIS A 411 14.71 -22.62 3.65
CA HIS A 411 13.36 -22.91 4.12
C HIS A 411 12.76 -21.69 4.84
N GLU A 412 11.51 -21.34 4.52
CA GLU A 412 10.85 -20.12 5.01
C GLU A 412 11.67 -18.83 4.82
N GLY A 413 12.45 -18.76 3.74
CA GLY A 413 13.28 -17.59 3.46
C GLY A 413 14.49 -17.38 4.36
N ASN A 414 14.82 -18.35 5.21
CA ASN A 414 16.04 -18.31 6.01
C ASN A 414 17.15 -19.04 5.27
N PHE A 415 18.32 -18.40 5.17
CA PHE A 415 19.50 -19.00 4.51
C PHE A 415 19.89 -20.32 5.17
N VAL A 416 20.01 -20.34 6.49
CA VAL A 416 20.27 -21.52 7.30
C VAL A 416 19.45 -21.40 8.57
N GLN A 417 18.74 -22.46 8.94
CA GLN A 417 18.04 -22.55 10.22
C GLN A 417 18.17 -23.97 10.79
N VAL A 418 18.11 -24.09 12.10
CA VAL A 418 17.84 -25.36 12.77
C VAL A 418 16.41 -25.29 13.27
N SER A 419 15.57 -26.23 12.85
CA SER A 419 14.17 -26.23 13.26
C SER A 419 13.65 -27.64 13.52
N SER A 420 12.71 -27.74 14.43
CA SER A 420 11.84 -28.91 14.63
C SER A 420 10.41 -28.41 14.71
N GLU A 421 9.50 -29.18 14.13
CA GLU A 421 8.09 -28.83 14.08
C GLU A 421 7.25 -30.11 14.14
N ASP A 422 6.24 -30.11 14.98
CA ASP A 422 5.34 -31.26 15.14
C ASP A 422 3.95 -31.03 14.53
N ARG A 423 3.09 -32.04 14.65
CA ARG A 423 1.72 -32.05 14.11
C ARG A 423 0.76 -31.06 14.78
N GLU A 424 1.06 -30.64 16.01
CA GLU A 424 0.26 -29.66 16.76
C GLU A 424 0.84 -28.23 16.60
N ALA A 425 1.67 -28.02 15.57
CA ALA A 425 2.38 -26.80 15.27
C ALA A 425 3.31 -26.31 16.39
N ASN A 426 3.74 -27.20 17.29
CA ASN A 426 4.81 -26.84 18.22
C ASN A 426 6.10 -26.72 17.44
N ARG A 427 6.80 -25.61 17.64
CA ARG A 427 7.91 -25.23 16.79
C ARG A 427 9.10 -24.76 17.61
N PHE A 428 10.25 -25.33 17.31
CA PHE A 428 11.53 -24.77 17.69
C PHE A 428 12.25 -24.25 16.45
N LYS A 429 12.86 -23.06 16.54
CA LYS A 429 13.64 -22.47 15.45
C LYS A 429 14.89 -21.81 16.01
N LEU A 430 16.01 -21.95 15.32
CA LEU A 430 17.24 -21.23 15.56
C LEU A 430 17.75 -20.69 14.23
N GLN A 431 17.87 -19.37 14.11
CA GLN A 431 18.24 -18.72 12.85
C GLN A 431 19.13 -17.49 13.07
N PRO A 432 20.07 -17.20 12.14
CA PRO A 432 20.71 -15.89 12.08
C PRO A 432 19.67 -14.84 11.64
N LYS A 433 19.78 -13.63 12.18
CA LYS A 433 18.96 -12.47 11.84
C LYS A 433 19.85 -11.26 11.65
N VAL A 434 19.67 -10.57 10.53
CA VAL A 434 20.30 -9.27 10.26
C VAL A 434 19.21 -8.21 10.27
N SER A 435 19.47 -7.07 10.89
CA SER A 435 18.56 -5.93 10.96
C SER A 435 19.31 -4.66 10.61
N PHE A 436 18.68 -3.78 9.84
CA PHE A 436 19.24 -2.50 9.41
C PHE A 436 18.40 -1.36 9.99
N PHE A 437 19.07 -0.34 10.50
CA PHE A 437 18.44 0.87 11.03
C PHE A 437 18.97 2.07 10.24
N PHE A 438 18.06 2.81 9.62
CA PHE A 438 18.41 3.95 8.78
C PHE A 438 18.05 5.25 9.50
N ASN A 439 18.74 6.34 9.15
CA ASN A 439 18.36 7.69 9.60
C ASN A 439 18.58 7.99 11.09
N ASP A 440 19.79 7.79 11.59
CA ASP A 440 20.15 8.24 12.94
C ASP A 440 21.02 9.51 12.89
N PRO A 441 20.91 10.43 13.87
CA PRO A 441 21.76 11.62 13.94
C PRO A 441 23.27 11.33 13.96
N SER A 442 23.70 10.16 14.45
CA SER A 442 25.10 9.74 14.53
C SER A 442 25.59 8.90 13.34
N GLY A 443 24.72 8.56 12.38
CA GLY A 443 25.10 7.76 11.21
C GLY A 443 23.94 7.36 10.30
N ALA A 444 24.19 7.28 9.00
CA ALA A 444 23.16 7.01 7.99
C ALA A 444 22.58 5.59 8.03
N LEU A 445 23.40 4.61 8.38
CA LEU A 445 23.07 3.18 8.43
C LEU A 445 23.73 2.55 9.65
N ARG A 446 22.92 1.89 10.47
CA ARG A 446 23.35 0.99 11.54
C ARG A 446 22.87 -0.42 11.23
N TYR A 447 23.53 -1.43 11.78
CA TYR A 447 23.15 -2.82 11.59
C TYR A 447 23.29 -3.62 12.88
N GLU A 448 22.55 -4.72 12.94
CA GLU A 448 22.58 -5.70 14.02
C GLU A 448 22.53 -7.10 13.40
N THR A 449 23.51 -7.93 13.74
CA THR A 449 23.56 -9.35 13.42
C THR A 449 23.39 -10.13 14.72
N ALA A 450 22.40 -11.01 14.76
CA ALA A 450 22.04 -11.78 15.93
C ALA A 450 21.69 -13.22 15.56
N VAL A 451 21.73 -14.11 16.56
CA VAL A 451 21.09 -15.42 16.49
C VAL A 451 19.81 -15.35 17.30
N THR A 452 18.70 -15.75 16.70
CA THR A 452 17.39 -15.80 17.39
C THR A 452 16.96 -17.24 17.53
N SER A 453 16.54 -17.62 18.73
CA SER A 453 15.86 -18.88 19.01
C SER A 453 14.40 -18.62 19.33
N ASN A 454 13.50 -19.27 18.62
CA ASN A 454 12.06 -19.21 18.84
C ASN A 454 11.57 -20.56 19.36
N TYR A 455 10.67 -20.51 20.34
CA TYR A 455 9.95 -21.68 20.82
C TYR A 455 8.47 -21.32 20.93
N ASP A 456 7.68 -21.89 20.04
CA ASP A 456 6.23 -21.73 19.99
C ASP A 456 5.59 -23.04 20.40
N LYS A 457 4.73 -23.01 21.42
CA LYS A 457 4.10 -24.21 21.98
C LYS A 457 2.61 -24.00 22.15
N ARG A 458 1.81 -24.89 21.58
CA ARG A 458 0.39 -25.04 21.88
C ARG A 458 0.24 -25.61 23.29
N LEU A 459 -0.47 -24.90 24.16
CA LEU A 459 -0.80 -25.34 25.52
C LEU A 459 -2.22 -25.88 25.64
N GLY A 460 -3.09 -25.51 24.70
CA GLY A 460 -4.47 -25.95 24.61
C GLY A 460 -5.15 -25.26 23.43
N GLU A 461 -6.46 -25.45 23.30
CA GLU A 461 -7.22 -24.89 22.19
C GLU A 461 -7.08 -23.37 22.12
N GLY A 462 -6.59 -22.84 20.99
CA GLY A 462 -6.32 -21.41 20.78
C GLY A 462 -5.31 -20.80 21.76
N LEU A 463 -4.69 -21.57 22.66
CA LEU A 463 -3.78 -21.08 23.69
C LEU A 463 -2.34 -21.45 23.33
N TYR A 464 -1.53 -20.44 23.06
CA TYR A 464 -0.15 -20.58 22.61
C TYR A 464 0.81 -19.86 23.55
N PHE A 465 1.93 -20.49 23.82
CA PHE A 465 3.10 -19.86 24.43
C PHE A 465 4.13 -19.56 23.33
N ASN A 466 4.50 -18.30 23.17
CA ASN A 466 5.47 -17.84 22.19
C ASN A 466 6.69 -17.27 22.91
N SER A 467 7.88 -17.81 22.64
CA SER A 467 9.14 -17.31 23.19
C SER A 467 10.15 -16.97 22.10
N ALA A 468 10.93 -15.91 22.34
CA ALA A 468 12.06 -15.54 21.48
C ALA A 468 13.27 -15.12 22.34
N LEU A 469 14.32 -15.93 22.29
CA LEU A 469 15.64 -15.61 22.83
C LEU A 469 16.50 -15.02 21.71
N LYS A 470 17.28 -13.99 22.04
CA LYS A 470 18.16 -13.32 21.08
C LYS A 470 19.56 -13.21 21.65
N LEU A 471 20.55 -13.62 20.87
CA LEU A 471 21.97 -13.41 21.12
C LEU A 471 22.52 -12.45 20.07
N ASN A 472 22.84 -11.24 20.47
CA ASN A 472 23.49 -10.25 19.61
C ASN A 472 24.97 -10.63 19.42
N LEU A 473 25.38 -10.79 18.16
CA LEU A 473 26.76 -11.13 17.81
C LEU A 473 27.57 -9.87 17.55
N PHE A 474 27.12 -9.07 16.58
CA PHE A 474 27.77 -7.83 16.14
C PHE A 474 26.70 -6.79 15.88
N GLU A 475 26.90 -5.58 16.39
CA GLU A 475 26.02 -4.45 16.13
C GLU A 475 26.79 -3.15 16.34
N ASN A 476 26.35 -2.08 15.68
CA ASN A 476 26.92 -0.74 15.83
C ASN A 476 25.86 0.30 16.25
N VAL A 477 24.70 -0.16 16.72
CA VAL A 477 23.58 0.66 17.21
C VAL A 477 23.89 1.18 18.62
N SER A 478 24.60 0.39 19.44
CA SER A 478 25.12 0.79 20.75
C SER A 478 26.10 1.96 20.70
N GLY A 479 26.73 2.17 19.54
CA GLY A 479 27.61 3.31 19.26
C GLY A 479 26.89 4.66 19.16
N VAL A 480 25.55 4.69 19.25
CA VAL A 480 24.78 5.93 19.43
C VAL A 480 24.92 6.38 20.89
N THR A 481 25.86 7.28 21.14
CA THR A 481 26.18 7.81 22.47
C THR A 481 25.44 9.09 22.82
N GLN A 482 24.73 9.68 21.86
CA GLN A 482 23.97 10.90 22.05
C GLN A 482 22.76 10.61 22.95
N PRO A 483 22.53 11.39 24.02
CA PRO A 483 21.34 11.22 24.85
C PRO A 483 20.08 11.52 24.03
N SER A 484 18.99 10.82 24.37
CA SER A 484 17.66 11.16 23.85
C SER A 484 17.37 12.63 24.10
N ASN A 485 16.98 13.34 23.05
CA ASN A 485 16.49 14.72 23.12
C ASN A 485 14.96 14.78 23.03
N SER A 486 14.27 13.64 23.14
CA SER A 486 12.81 13.58 23.18
C SER A 486 12.30 14.19 24.48
N VAL A 487 11.28 15.06 24.37
CA VAL A 487 10.55 15.61 25.53
C VAL A 487 9.33 14.78 25.91
N LEU A 488 9.00 13.78 25.09
CA LEU A 488 7.93 12.81 25.35
C LEU A 488 8.48 11.66 26.20
N PRO A 489 7.61 10.86 26.84
CA PRO A 489 8.06 9.62 27.45
C PRO A 489 8.86 8.77 26.44
N HIS A 490 10.06 8.31 26.83
CA HIS A 490 10.93 7.55 25.95
C HIS A 490 10.38 6.13 25.76
N VAL A 491 9.73 5.89 24.63
CA VAL A 491 9.12 4.59 24.27
C VAL A 491 9.88 3.88 23.15
N ARG A 492 10.68 4.62 22.36
CA ARG A 492 11.59 4.11 21.32
C ARG A 492 12.97 4.74 21.38
N THR A 493 13.11 5.99 21.83
CA THR A 493 14.38 6.72 21.74
C THR A 493 15.53 6.08 22.53
N ASP A 494 15.23 5.36 23.62
CA ASP A 494 16.23 4.67 24.45
C ASP A 494 16.80 3.38 23.82
N ILE A 495 16.43 3.03 22.60
CA ILE A 495 16.84 1.78 21.91
C ILE A 495 18.36 1.53 21.96
N ALA A 496 19.20 2.56 21.88
CA ALA A 496 20.65 2.44 21.99
C ALA A 496 21.09 1.93 23.39
N GLU A 497 20.39 2.33 24.45
CA GLU A 497 20.65 1.82 25.81
C GLU A 497 20.30 0.34 25.93
N TYR A 498 19.18 -0.08 25.32
CA TYR A 498 18.85 -1.49 25.25
C TYR A 498 19.97 -2.23 24.51
N LYS A 499 20.46 -1.73 23.38
CA LYS A 499 21.58 -2.40 22.66
C LYS A 499 22.88 -2.47 23.46
N ARG A 500 23.18 -1.45 24.29
CA ARG A 500 24.31 -1.44 25.24
C ARG A 500 24.15 -2.42 26.42
N GLY A 501 22.93 -2.89 26.70
CA GLY A 501 22.64 -3.87 27.74
C GLY A 501 23.19 -5.28 27.46
N GLY A 502 22.56 -6.30 28.04
CA GLY A 502 23.01 -7.68 27.86
C GLY A 502 22.94 -8.14 26.40
N ARG A 503 23.97 -8.86 25.91
CA ARG A 503 23.96 -9.42 24.54
C ARG A 503 22.97 -10.57 24.38
N PHE A 504 22.67 -11.29 25.45
CA PHE A 504 21.70 -12.38 25.48
C PHE A 504 20.43 -11.94 26.20
N LYS A 505 19.29 -12.01 25.51
CA LYS A 505 18.01 -11.45 25.96
C LYS A 505 16.83 -12.37 25.69
N LEU A 506 15.84 -12.28 26.55
CA LEU A 506 14.51 -12.82 26.33
C LEU A 506 13.61 -11.74 25.72
N ASN A 507 13.62 -11.63 24.39
CA ASN A 507 12.86 -10.59 23.70
C ASN A 507 11.36 -10.80 23.78
N ARG A 508 10.90 -12.05 23.78
CA ARG A 508 9.48 -12.40 23.86
C ARG A 508 9.24 -13.61 24.75
N ALA A 509 8.18 -13.57 25.53
CA ALA A 509 7.62 -14.67 26.30
C ALA A 509 6.15 -14.34 26.56
N LEU A 510 5.28 -14.82 25.69
CA LEU A 510 3.86 -14.44 25.62
C LEU A 510 2.97 -15.65 25.73
N LEU A 511 1.91 -15.53 26.52
CA LEU A 511 0.73 -16.37 26.44
C LEU A 511 -0.30 -15.63 25.59
N ASN A 512 -0.73 -16.26 24.50
CA ASN A 512 -1.72 -15.75 23.57
C ASN A 512 -2.92 -16.71 23.53
N LYS A 513 -4.13 -16.21 23.79
CA LYS A 513 -5.39 -16.93 23.64
C LYS A 513 -6.19 -16.33 22.49
N TYR A 514 -6.35 -17.08 21.41
CA TYR A 514 -7.22 -16.74 20.28
C TYR A 514 -8.59 -17.38 20.45
N MET A 515 -9.64 -16.63 20.13
CA MET A 515 -11.04 -17.00 20.37
C MET A 515 -11.91 -16.55 19.20
N THR A 516 -12.84 -17.40 18.79
CA THR A 516 -13.93 -17.04 17.88
C THR A 516 -15.18 -16.88 18.75
N LEU A 517 -15.67 -15.64 18.87
CA LEU A 517 -16.79 -15.32 19.76
C LEU A 517 -18.14 -15.64 19.12
N ASP A 518 -18.28 -15.33 17.83
CA ASP A 518 -19.47 -15.56 17.01
C ASP A 518 -19.07 -15.57 15.53
N GLU A 519 -20.02 -15.80 14.62
CA GLU A 519 -19.82 -15.59 13.19
C GLU A 519 -19.33 -14.15 12.98
N HIS A 520 -18.14 -14.00 12.38
CA HIS A 520 -17.46 -12.73 12.09
C HIS A 520 -16.83 -11.98 13.28
N TRP A 521 -16.91 -12.49 14.51
CA TRP A 521 -16.30 -11.87 15.69
C TRP A 521 -15.15 -12.71 16.23
N TYR A 522 -13.96 -12.12 16.20
CA TYR A 522 -12.72 -12.77 16.65
C TYR A 522 -12.09 -11.96 17.76
N ALA A 523 -11.48 -12.64 18.72
CA ALA A 523 -10.83 -12.01 19.85
C ALA A 523 -9.48 -12.67 20.16
N ARG A 524 -8.59 -11.86 20.73
CA ARG A 524 -7.29 -12.28 21.24
C ARG A 524 -7.07 -11.69 22.61
N ALA A 525 -6.59 -12.48 23.55
CA ALA A 525 -6.05 -12.01 24.82
C ALA A 525 -4.56 -12.41 24.92
N SER A 526 -3.73 -11.51 25.42
CA SER A 526 -2.27 -11.66 25.46
C SER A 526 -1.72 -11.21 26.80
N VAL A 527 -0.73 -11.93 27.34
CA VAL A 527 0.00 -11.53 28.55
C VAL A 527 1.45 -11.97 28.50
N GLY A 528 2.37 -11.11 28.96
CA GLY A 528 3.79 -11.42 29.13
C GLY A 528 4.72 -10.36 28.56
N LEU A 529 5.85 -10.80 28.00
CA LEU A 529 6.87 -9.94 27.39
C LEU A 529 6.58 -9.78 25.89
N TYR A 530 6.02 -8.63 25.49
CA TYR A 530 5.57 -8.37 24.11
C TYR A 530 6.76 -8.22 23.16
N GLU A 531 7.71 -7.38 23.55
CA GLU A 531 8.89 -6.99 22.78
C GLU A 531 10.05 -6.60 23.72
N GLU A 532 11.21 -6.25 23.15
CA GLU A 532 12.42 -5.88 23.90
C GLU A 532 12.17 -4.77 24.94
N MET A 533 11.28 -3.82 24.64
CA MET A 533 11.03 -2.62 25.47
C MET A 533 9.78 -2.71 26.35
N PHE A 534 8.80 -3.56 26.04
CA PHE A 534 7.51 -3.56 26.74
C PHE A 534 7.06 -4.96 27.14
N ARG A 535 6.48 -5.03 28.35
CA ARG A 535 5.73 -6.17 28.89
C ARG A 535 4.33 -5.69 29.25
N GLY A 536 3.36 -6.59 29.31
CA GLY A 536 2.01 -6.19 29.66
C GLY A 536 0.97 -7.28 29.46
N ALA A 537 -0.28 -6.85 29.49
CA ALA A 537 -1.43 -7.66 29.17
C ALA A 537 -2.43 -6.82 28.38
N GLY A 538 -3.14 -7.45 27.45
CA GLY A 538 -4.08 -6.75 26.59
C GLY A 538 -4.84 -7.69 25.67
N GLY A 539 -5.61 -7.11 24.76
CA GLY A 539 -6.43 -7.87 23.83
C GLY A 539 -6.86 -7.07 22.62
N GLN A 540 -7.33 -7.81 21.62
CA GLN A 540 -7.86 -7.28 20.37
C GLN A 540 -9.20 -7.97 20.09
N VAL A 541 -10.19 -7.20 19.64
CA VAL A 541 -11.46 -7.72 19.13
C VAL A 541 -11.62 -7.23 17.70
N LEU A 542 -11.82 -8.14 16.75
CA LEU A 542 -12.00 -7.88 15.33
C LEU A 542 -13.43 -8.24 14.93
N TYR A 543 -14.10 -7.29 14.26
CA TYR A 543 -15.33 -7.52 13.52
C TYR A 543 -15.06 -7.56 12.02
N LEU A 544 -15.44 -8.67 11.39
CA LEU A 544 -15.11 -8.98 10.00
C LEU A 544 -16.38 -9.30 9.17
N PRO A 545 -17.15 -8.29 8.72
CA PRO A 545 -18.45 -8.51 8.08
C PRO A 545 -18.36 -9.30 6.76
N LYS A 546 -19.38 -10.11 6.46
CA LYS A 546 -19.51 -10.87 5.21
C LYS A 546 -19.67 -9.96 3.98
N ASP A 547 -18.98 -10.27 2.88
CA ASP A 547 -19.12 -9.62 1.57
C ASP A 547 -18.99 -8.08 1.55
N ARG A 548 -18.43 -7.48 2.61
CA ARG A 548 -18.13 -6.05 2.69
C ARG A 548 -16.65 -5.78 2.43
N ARG A 549 -16.32 -4.54 2.08
CA ARG A 549 -14.92 -4.12 1.84
C ARG A 549 -14.24 -3.56 3.09
N TRP A 550 -14.86 -3.69 4.27
CA TRP A 550 -14.37 -3.09 5.49
C TRP A 550 -14.30 -4.08 6.64
N ALA A 551 -13.41 -3.81 7.59
CA ALA A 551 -13.31 -4.51 8.87
C ALA A 551 -12.98 -3.48 9.96
N ALA A 552 -13.34 -3.76 11.20
CA ALA A 552 -13.04 -2.88 12.33
C ALA A 552 -12.48 -3.68 13.50
N ASP A 553 -11.47 -3.15 14.18
CA ASP A 553 -10.94 -3.76 15.39
C ASP A 553 -10.74 -2.75 16.51
N LEU A 554 -10.76 -3.25 17.75
CA LEU A 554 -10.41 -2.51 18.95
C LEU A 554 -9.30 -3.25 19.68
N THR A 555 -8.18 -2.57 19.89
CA THR A 555 -7.03 -3.10 20.63
C THR A 555 -6.80 -2.29 21.91
N VAL A 556 -6.65 -2.97 23.05
CA VAL A 556 -6.36 -2.36 24.35
C VAL A 556 -5.22 -3.12 25.02
N ASP A 557 -4.14 -2.42 25.40
CA ASP A 557 -2.99 -3.01 26.05
C ASP A 557 -2.54 -2.17 27.27
N ALA A 558 -2.43 -2.82 28.42
CA ALA A 558 -1.82 -2.27 29.63
C ALA A 558 -0.34 -2.68 29.67
N LEU A 559 0.54 -1.70 29.53
CA LEU A 559 1.96 -1.90 29.23
C LEU A 559 2.86 -1.25 30.30
N GLN A 560 3.95 -1.94 30.59
CA GLN A 560 5.05 -1.45 31.42
C GLN A 560 6.37 -1.58 30.66
N GLN A 561 7.21 -0.56 30.74
CA GLN A 561 8.52 -0.57 30.11
C GLN A 561 9.47 -1.54 30.83
N ARG A 562 10.30 -2.24 30.06
CA ARG A 562 11.26 -3.25 30.52
C ARG A 562 12.60 -2.62 30.88
N ASP A 563 13.43 -3.36 31.62
CA ASP A 563 14.82 -2.95 31.84
C ASP A 563 15.71 -3.21 30.60
N VAL A 564 16.90 -2.62 30.59
CA VAL A 564 17.86 -2.77 29.49
C VAL A 564 18.60 -4.11 29.51
N LYS A 565 18.54 -4.85 30.63
CA LYS A 565 19.20 -6.15 30.80
C LYS A 565 18.55 -7.23 29.92
N GLY A 566 17.26 -7.07 29.57
CA GLY A 566 16.57 -7.90 28.59
C GLY A 566 15.95 -9.18 29.15
N TRP A 567 15.73 -9.24 30.46
CA TRP A 567 15.04 -10.35 31.15
C TRP A 567 13.66 -9.88 31.65
N PHE A 568 13.30 -10.17 32.90
CA PHE A 568 11.99 -9.84 33.48
C PHE A 568 11.95 -8.51 34.23
N GLY A 569 13.08 -7.78 34.29
CA GLY A 569 13.14 -6.48 34.97
C GLY A 569 12.27 -5.43 34.29
N ALA A 570 11.93 -4.39 35.05
CA ALA A 570 11.03 -3.33 34.62
C ALA A 570 11.51 -1.95 35.04
N ARG A 571 11.07 -0.95 34.29
CA ARG A 571 11.17 0.48 34.60
C ARG A 571 9.84 0.98 35.15
N ASP A 572 9.84 2.20 35.69
CA ASP A 572 8.66 2.81 36.33
C ASP A 572 7.60 3.23 35.33
N TYR A 573 7.98 3.44 34.06
CA TYR A 573 7.03 3.89 33.03
C TYR A 573 5.96 2.83 32.73
N LYS A 574 4.70 3.24 32.90
CA LYS A 574 3.48 2.47 32.61
C LYS A 574 2.53 3.30 31.76
N THR A 575 1.83 2.62 30.86
CA THR A 575 0.84 3.23 29.96
C THR A 575 -0.28 2.25 29.64
N VAL A 576 -1.43 2.77 29.23
CA VAL A 576 -2.53 1.99 28.64
C VAL A 576 -2.77 2.57 27.26
N THR A 577 -2.62 1.74 26.23
CA THR A 577 -2.96 2.09 24.85
C THR A 577 -4.34 1.55 24.53
N ALA A 578 -5.12 2.32 23.79
CA ALA A 578 -6.44 1.93 23.31
C ALA A 578 -6.61 2.50 21.91
N LEU A 579 -6.72 1.64 20.90
CA LEU A 579 -6.77 2.02 19.51
C LEU A 579 -7.95 1.33 18.83
N GLY A 580 -8.89 2.12 18.33
CA GLY A 580 -9.92 1.67 17.40
C GLY A 580 -9.41 1.82 15.97
N ALA A 581 -9.59 0.79 15.14
CA ALA A 581 -9.15 0.78 13.76
C ALA A 581 -10.30 0.47 12.80
N LEU A 582 -10.30 1.14 11.64
CA LEU A 582 -11.16 0.85 10.52
C LEU A 582 -10.30 0.57 9.29
N HIS A 583 -10.45 -0.63 8.73
CA HIS A 583 -9.78 -1.06 7.51
C HIS A 583 -10.76 -1.02 6.35
N TYR A 584 -10.35 -0.46 5.21
CA TYR A 584 -11.17 -0.37 4.01
C TYR A 584 -10.40 -0.73 2.75
N GLN A 585 -10.95 -1.66 1.97
CA GLN A 585 -10.40 -2.13 0.69
C GLN A 585 -10.94 -1.30 -0.47
N LEU A 586 -10.09 -0.43 -1.01
CA LEU A 586 -10.28 0.34 -2.24
C LEU A 586 -9.93 -0.49 -3.51
N PRO A 587 -10.29 0.00 -4.71
CA PRO A 587 -9.81 -0.55 -5.98
C PRO A 587 -8.28 -0.65 -6.06
N TYR A 588 -7.77 -1.38 -7.05
CA TYR A 588 -6.33 -1.64 -7.26
C TYR A 588 -5.60 -2.38 -6.12
N GLY A 589 -6.34 -3.06 -5.24
CA GLY A 589 -5.76 -3.80 -4.10
C GLY A 589 -5.21 -2.87 -3.01
N VAL A 590 -5.77 -1.67 -2.89
CA VAL A 590 -5.37 -0.68 -1.89
C VAL A 590 -6.21 -0.86 -0.63
N THR A 591 -5.57 -1.03 0.52
CA THR A 591 -6.22 -1.00 1.84
C THR A 591 -5.84 0.31 2.54
N VAL A 592 -6.85 1.04 3.01
CA VAL A 592 -6.69 2.21 3.87
C VAL A 592 -7.09 1.81 5.29
N THR A 593 -6.20 2.04 6.24
CA THR A 593 -6.47 1.80 7.66
C THR A 593 -6.39 3.11 8.42
N GLY A 594 -7.47 3.48 9.11
CA GLY A 594 -7.47 4.58 10.07
C GLY A 594 -7.47 4.03 11.48
N ARG A 595 -6.45 4.33 12.29
CA ARG A 595 -6.35 3.96 13.70
C ARG A 595 -6.45 5.21 14.55
N ALA A 596 -7.34 5.24 15.54
CA ALA A 596 -7.56 6.39 16.40
C ALA A 596 -7.56 5.98 17.89
N GLY A 597 -6.95 6.79 18.73
CA GLY A 597 -6.92 6.59 20.18
C GLY A 597 -5.59 6.98 20.81
N ARG A 598 -5.20 6.25 21.87
CA ARG A 598 -4.02 6.55 22.69
C ARG A 598 -2.82 5.70 22.31
N PHE A 599 -1.71 6.35 22.00
CA PHE A 599 -0.41 5.76 21.63
C PHE A 599 0.51 5.57 22.84
N LEU A 600 1.66 4.91 22.61
CA LEU A 600 2.59 4.48 23.66
C LEU A 600 3.10 5.62 24.55
N ALA A 601 3.37 6.80 23.97
CA ALA A 601 3.87 7.96 24.69
C ALA A 601 2.77 8.77 25.41
N LYS A 602 1.57 8.17 25.56
CA LYS A 602 0.34 8.78 26.15
C LYS A 602 -0.23 9.93 25.33
N ASP A 603 0.20 10.06 24.08
CA ASP A 603 -0.37 10.97 23.12
C ASP A 603 -1.62 10.37 22.46
N ASP A 604 -2.64 11.21 22.30
CA ASP A 604 -3.90 10.84 21.68
C ASP A 604 -3.91 11.38 20.24
N GLY A 605 -4.34 10.56 19.28
CA GLY A 605 -4.30 10.97 17.87
C GLY A 605 -4.88 9.95 16.90
N VAL A 606 -4.54 10.16 15.62
CA VAL A 606 -4.98 9.35 14.50
C VAL A 606 -3.79 8.99 13.61
N ARG A 607 -3.71 7.73 13.23
CA ARG A 607 -2.79 7.20 12.23
C ARG A 607 -3.56 6.76 11.00
N LEU A 608 -3.15 7.25 9.85
CA LEU A 608 -3.64 6.81 8.55
C LEU A 608 -2.56 5.98 7.87
N GLU A 609 -2.91 4.78 7.47
CA GLU A 609 -2.05 3.84 6.77
C GLU A 609 -2.66 3.55 5.40
N PHE A 610 -1.85 3.64 4.36
CA PHE A 610 -2.19 3.27 3.01
C PHE A 610 -1.27 2.13 2.61
N LYS A 611 -1.82 0.99 2.23
CA LYS A 611 -1.03 -0.10 1.66
C LYS A 611 -1.65 -0.56 0.36
N ARG A 612 -0.82 -0.81 -0.64
CA ARG A 612 -1.22 -1.47 -1.86
C ARG A 612 -0.61 -2.84 -1.91
N ARG A 613 -1.45 -3.83 -2.14
CA ARG A 613 -1.05 -5.20 -2.40
C ARG A 613 -1.15 -5.51 -3.88
N PHE A 614 -0.08 -6.08 -4.43
CA PHE A 614 0.01 -6.51 -5.82
C PHE A 614 -0.40 -7.98 -5.99
N ARG A 615 -0.52 -8.44 -7.24
CA ARG A 615 -0.89 -9.83 -7.56
C ARG A 615 0.08 -10.87 -7.00
N SER A 616 1.37 -10.52 -6.91
CA SER A 616 2.40 -11.35 -6.25
C SER A 616 2.23 -11.49 -4.74
N GLY A 617 1.34 -10.68 -4.14
CA GLY A 617 1.22 -10.53 -2.70
C GLY A 617 2.21 -9.52 -2.11
N VAL A 618 3.15 -8.95 -2.90
CA VAL A 618 3.99 -7.84 -2.44
C VAL A 618 3.09 -6.69 -2.00
N GLU A 619 3.40 -6.09 -0.85
CA GLU A 619 2.72 -4.90 -0.36
C GLU A 619 3.69 -3.72 -0.29
N VAL A 620 3.23 -2.56 -0.73
CA VAL A 620 3.93 -1.29 -0.55
C VAL A 620 2.98 -0.33 0.13
N GLY A 621 3.44 0.31 1.20
CA GLY A 621 2.59 1.22 1.94
C GLY A 621 3.32 2.39 2.56
N ALA A 622 2.53 3.30 3.09
CA ALA A 622 2.97 4.47 3.82
C ALA A 622 2.01 4.73 4.98
N TRP A 623 2.51 5.34 6.05
CA TRP A 623 1.67 5.82 7.13
C TRP A 623 2.03 7.24 7.51
N TYR A 624 1.04 7.92 8.09
CA TYR A 624 1.19 9.22 8.71
C TYR A 624 0.35 9.26 9.98
N THR A 625 0.98 9.66 11.07
CA THR A 625 0.39 9.70 12.41
C THR A 625 0.41 11.13 12.92
N LYS A 626 -0.78 11.67 13.23
CA LYS A 626 -0.93 12.98 13.86
C LYS A 626 -1.52 12.81 15.25
N THR A 627 -0.80 13.28 16.24
CA THR A 627 -1.23 13.22 17.65
C THR A 627 -1.09 14.59 18.31
N ASN A 628 -1.55 14.69 19.56
CA ASN A 628 -1.30 15.84 20.42
C ASN A 628 0.13 15.87 21.03
N GLY A 629 0.97 14.87 20.73
CA GLY A 629 2.36 14.80 21.14
C GLY A 629 3.19 15.91 20.51
N LYS A 630 3.96 16.64 21.32
CA LYS A 630 4.79 17.77 20.88
C LYS A 630 6.26 17.35 20.75
N ASP A 631 6.57 16.53 19.75
CA ASP A 631 7.96 16.19 19.41
C ASP A 631 8.62 17.38 18.69
N ILE A 632 9.28 18.24 19.47
CA ILE A 632 9.96 19.45 18.97
C ILE A 632 11.41 19.21 18.56
N THR A 633 11.84 17.95 18.55
CA THR A 633 13.20 17.59 18.20
C THR A 633 13.35 17.58 16.68
N SER A 634 14.40 18.24 16.17
CA SER A 634 14.70 18.28 14.72
C SER A 634 14.53 16.90 14.06
N PRO A 635 13.72 16.77 13.00
CA PRO A 635 13.22 17.85 12.15
C PRO A 635 11.99 18.60 12.69
N GLY A 636 11.41 18.17 13.82
CA GLY A 636 10.36 18.92 14.51
C GLY A 636 10.88 20.22 15.11
N THR A 637 9.97 21.17 15.32
CA THR A 637 10.23 22.46 15.98
C THR A 637 9.07 22.84 16.90
N PRO A 638 9.22 23.81 17.81
CA PRO A 638 8.09 24.30 18.61
C PRO A 638 6.90 24.82 17.78
N ALA A 639 7.17 25.37 16.58
CA ALA A 639 6.14 25.87 15.68
C ALA A 639 5.53 24.77 14.80
N ASP A 640 6.29 23.72 14.47
CA ASP A 640 5.85 22.58 13.69
C ASP A 640 6.43 21.27 14.28
N PRO A 641 5.75 20.67 15.28
CA PRO A 641 6.21 19.43 15.89
C PRO A 641 6.21 18.26 14.91
N TYR A 642 7.22 17.40 15.03
CA TYR A 642 7.34 16.20 14.22
C TYR A 642 6.11 15.29 14.38
N SER A 643 5.71 14.68 13.28
CA SER A 643 4.61 13.73 13.20
C SER A 643 5.16 12.44 12.62
N ASP A 644 4.87 11.31 13.27
CA ASP A 644 5.37 10.00 12.85
C ASP A 644 4.90 9.69 11.43
N LYS A 645 5.83 9.26 10.59
CA LYS A 645 5.60 8.98 9.18
C LYS A 645 6.65 8.01 8.67
N GLY A 646 6.24 7.14 7.77
CA GLY A 646 7.15 6.18 7.14
C GLY A 646 6.55 5.50 5.94
N ILE A 647 7.41 4.75 5.25
CA ILE A 647 7.05 3.86 4.14
C ILE A 647 7.49 2.45 4.47
N PHE A 648 6.80 1.46 3.92
CA PHE A 648 7.17 0.06 4.07
C PHE A 648 6.96 -0.74 2.78
N LEU A 649 7.69 -1.84 2.70
CA LEU A 649 7.65 -2.85 1.65
C LEU A 649 7.59 -4.22 2.33
N SER A 650 6.63 -5.03 1.94
CA SER A 650 6.41 -6.39 2.41
C SER A 650 6.49 -7.34 1.22
N ILE A 651 7.41 -8.30 1.24
CA ILE A 651 7.68 -9.20 0.12
C ILE A 651 7.41 -10.64 0.58
N PRO A 652 6.33 -11.28 0.09
CA PRO A 652 6.14 -12.71 0.28
C PRO A 652 7.30 -13.48 -0.32
N LEU A 653 7.93 -14.37 0.44
CA LEU A 653 9.14 -15.05 -0.01
C LEU A 653 8.84 -16.23 -0.94
N ASN A 654 7.58 -16.66 -1.04
CA ASN A 654 7.17 -17.64 -2.04
C ASN A 654 7.54 -17.14 -3.46
N ILE A 655 7.36 -15.88 -3.82
CA ILE A 655 7.68 -15.44 -5.19
C ILE A 655 9.20 -15.44 -5.48
N MET A 656 10.03 -15.49 -4.42
CA MET A 656 11.50 -15.42 -4.49
C MET A 656 12.19 -16.76 -4.22
N LEU A 657 11.44 -17.85 -4.05
CA LEU A 657 12.00 -19.16 -3.69
C LEU A 657 11.49 -20.29 -4.60
N PRO A 658 12.33 -21.32 -4.84
CA PRO A 658 11.96 -22.52 -5.59
C PRO A 658 11.00 -23.46 -4.83
N SER A 659 10.60 -23.10 -3.61
CA SER A 659 9.55 -23.74 -2.82
C SER A 659 8.53 -22.71 -2.38
N ASP A 660 7.31 -23.15 -2.09
CA ASP A 660 6.24 -22.37 -1.50
C ASP A 660 6.52 -22.14 0.00
N THR A 661 6.09 -21.00 0.51
CA THR A 661 6.26 -20.59 1.89
C THR A 661 5.26 -19.49 2.24
N GLN A 662 4.80 -19.48 3.48
CA GLN A 662 4.02 -18.36 4.03
C GLN A 662 4.90 -17.24 4.62
N ALA A 663 6.23 -17.39 4.57
CA ALA A 663 7.16 -16.40 5.09
C ALA A 663 7.16 -15.11 4.26
N VAL A 664 7.29 -13.97 4.95
CA VAL A 664 7.30 -12.64 4.37
C VAL A 664 8.51 -11.86 4.87
N ALA A 665 9.20 -11.15 3.98
CA ALA A 665 10.26 -10.21 4.33
C ALA A 665 9.72 -8.78 4.36
N GLY A 666 9.84 -8.10 5.50
CA GLY A 666 9.41 -6.71 5.68
C GLY A 666 10.59 -5.74 5.75
N PHE A 667 10.44 -4.60 5.10
CA PHE A 667 11.36 -3.46 5.16
C PHE A 667 10.55 -2.19 5.44
N ALA A 668 11.01 -1.37 6.38
CA ALA A 668 10.37 -0.09 6.68
C ALA A 668 11.42 1.02 6.79
N LEU A 669 11.08 2.20 6.27
CA LEU A 669 11.89 3.41 6.38
C LEU A 669 11.11 4.45 7.17
N SER A 670 11.53 4.65 8.42
CA SER A 670 11.04 5.69 9.32
C SER A 670 12.14 6.04 10.33
N PRO A 671 12.13 7.24 10.93
CA PRO A 671 12.97 7.53 12.08
C PRO A 671 12.67 6.55 13.22
N TRP A 672 13.68 5.77 13.62
CA TRP A 672 13.55 4.72 14.64
C TRP A 672 13.79 5.23 16.08
N THR A 673 14.14 6.51 16.23
CA THR A 673 14.46 7.21 17.49
C THR A 673 13.40 8.26 17.84
N ARG A 674 12.12 7.99 17.54
CA ARG A 674 11.01 8.91 17.80
C ARG A 674 9.91 8.25 18.63
N ASP A 675 9.34 9.02 19.53
CA ASP A 675 8.37 8.54 20.53
C ASP A 675 6.91 8.87 20.17
N VAL A 676 6.68 9.93 19.39
CA VAL A 676 5.33 10.38 19.00
C VAL A 676 4.62 9.34 18.12
N GLY A 677 3.35 9.08 18.38
CA GLY A 677 2.51 8.21 17.56
C GLY A 677 2.94 6.74 17.51
N GLN A 678 3.78 6.29 18.45
CA GLN A 678 4.31 4.93 18.46
C GLN A 678 3.30 3.91 19.00
N MET A 679 3.28 2.72 18.39
CA MET A 679 2.47 1.58 18.83
C MET A 679 3.37 0.46 19.35
N VAL A 680 2.87 -0.33 20.29
CA VAL A 680 3.53 -1.57 20.71
C VAL A 680 3.46 -2.57 19.56
N GLY A 681 4.50 -3.39 19.38
CA GLY A 681 4.42 -4.51 18.43
C GLY A 681 3.29 -5.47 18.82
N SER A 682 2.33 -5.69 17.92
CA SER A 682 1.19 -6.58 18.20
C SER A 682 1.67 -8.02 18.47
N PRO A 683 1.22 -8.67 19.56
CA PRO A 683 1.44 -10.10 19.86
C PRO A 683 0.91 -11.11 18.82
N GLY A 684 0.25 -10.64 17.77
CA GLY A 684 -0.45 -11.43 16.75
C GLY A 684 -1.72 -10.67 16.35
N ASP A 685 -1.66 -9.92 15.25
CA ASP A 685 -2.77 -9.06 14.81
C ASP A 685 -3.86 -9.89 14.12
N LEU A 686 -5.10 -9.77 14.60
CA LEU A 686 -6.24 -10.51 14.05
C LEU A 686 -6.57 -10.08 12.62
N TYR A 687 -6.47 -8.80 12.27
CA TYR A 687 -6.80 -8.37 10.91
C TYR A 687 -5.82 -8.97 9.89
N GLU A 688 -4.51 -8.93 10.18
CA GLU A 688 -3.47 -9.57 9.38
C GLU A 688 -3.68 -11.09 9.26
N LEU A 689 -4.15 -11.76 10.32
CA LEU A 689 -4.44 -13.20 10.32
C LEU A 689 -5.50 -13.58 9.28
N PHE A 690 -6.54 -12.74 9.12
CA PHE A 690 -7.71 -12.99 8.27
C PHE A 690 -7.64 -12.36 6.88
N GLU A 691 -6.72 -11.44 6.63
CA GLU A 691 -6.65 -10.68 5.36
C GLU A 691 -6.40 -11.58 4.14
N ASP A 692 -5.37 -12.45 4.18
CA ASP A 692 -5.04 -13.33 3.05
C ASP A 692 -6.13 -14.37 2.78
N PRO A 693 -6.62 -15.13 3.79
CA PRO A 693 -7.68 -16.10 3.58
C PRO A 693 -8.96 -15.46 3.05
N ARG A 694 -9.37 -14.31 3.61
CA ARG A 694 -10.52 -13.55 3.12
C ARG A 694 -10.34 -13.15 1.66
N ARG A 695 -9.16 -12.69 1.26
CA ARG A 695 -8.88 -12.36 -0.14
C ARG A 695 -9.03 -13.61 -1.01
N ASP A 696 -8.37 -14.71 -0.64
CA ASP A 696 -8.34 -15.93 -1.43
C ASP A 696 -9.75 -16.53 -1.59
N MET A 697 -10.59 -16.48 -0.55
CA MET A 697 -11.99 -16.92 -0.63
C MET A 697 -12.84 -16.03 -1.54
N ASN A 698 -12.66 -14.71 -1.47
CA ASN A 698 -13.41 -13.77 -2.31
C ASN A 698 -12.81 -13.64 -3.72
N ALA A 699 -11.73 -14.36 -4.00
CA ALA A 699 -11.04 -14.33 -5.28
C ALA A 699 -11.73 -15.26 -6.27
N TYR A 700 -12.48 -14.68 -7.23
CA TYR A 700 -13.21 -15.41 -8.28
C TYR A 700 -14.24 -16.37 -7.67
N ASP A 701 -13.89 -17.64 -7.47
CA ASP A 701 -14.74 -18.70 -6.88
C ASP A 701 -14.20 -19.26 -5.55
N GLY A 702 -13.10 -18.72 -5.04
CA GLY A 702 -12.47 -19.15 -3.80
C GLY A 702 -11.66 -20.46 -3.89
N LEU A 703 -11.57 -21.09 -5.06
CA LEU A 703 -10.86 -22.36 -5.24
C LEU A 703 -9.41 -22.18 -5.71
N GLY A 704 -9.06 -21.04 -6.34
CA GLY A 704 -7.69 -20.74 -6.78
C GLY A 704 -7.05 -21.88 -7.61
N ASN A 705 -5.81 -22.28 -7.29
CA ASN A 705 -5.06 -23.38 -7.94
C ASN A 705 -5.38 -24.75 -7.31
N PHE A 706 -6.68 -25.03 -7.15
CA PHE A 706 -7.20 -26.18 -6.41
C PHE A 706 -6.65 -27.53 -6.87
N ALA A 707 -6.73 -27.82 -8.17
CA ALA A 707 -6.33 -29.11 -8.72
C ALA A 707 -4.84 -29.15 -9.10
N GLU A 708 -4.10 -28.03 -9.05
CA GLU A 708 -2.69 -27.93 -9.46
C GLU A 708 -2.44 -28.44 -10.89
N ARG A 709 -3.45 -28.30 -11.77
CA ARG A 709 -3.33 -28.69 -13.18
C ARG A 709 -2.76 -27.52 -14.00
N LYS A 710 -2.09 -27.83 -15.12
CA LYS A 710 -1.51 -26.78 -15.99
C LYS A 710 -2.56 -25.82 -16.56
N ASP A 711 -3.76 -26.32 -16.83
CA ASP A 711 -4.87 -25.52 -17.34
C ASP A 711 -5.45 -24.55 -16.29
N GLU A 712 -5.28 -24.84 -14.99
CA GLU A 712 -5.71 -23.91 -13.95
C GLU A 712 -4.81 -22.67 -13.85
N GLN A 713 -3.50 -22.79 -14.17
CA GLN A 713 -2.49 -21.73 -14.00
C GLN A 713 -2.83 -20.40 -14.71
N HIS A 714 -3.72 -20.44 -15.70
CA HIS A 714 -4.15 -19.28 -16.48
C HIS A 714 -5.50 -18.69 -16.04
N LEU A 715 -6.15 -19.27 -15.02
CA LEU A 715 -7.45 -18.80 -14.53
C LEU A 715 -7.34 -17.45 -13.81
N ASP A 716 -8.35 -16.61 -13.99
CA ASP A 716 -8.52 -15.35 -13.25
C ASP A 716 -8.55 -15.56 -11.72
N ALA A 717 -8.91 -16.77 -11.26
CA ALA A 717 -8.84 -17.18 -9.85
C ALA A 717 -7.40 -17.18 -9.29
N ILE A 718 -6.41 -17.48 -10.15
CA ILE A 718 -4.98 -17.54 -9.78
C ILE A 718 -4.28 -16.21 -10.07
N ALA A 719 -4.74 -15.48 -11.09
CA ALA A 719 -4.17 -14.22 -11.56
C ALA A 719 -5.17 -13.06 -11.60
N GLN A 720 -5.93 -12.87 -10.50
CA GLN A 720 -6.97 -11.86 -10.29
C GLN A 720 -6.83 -10.59 -11.16
N PRO A 721 -7.77 -10.28 -12.07
CA PRO A 721 -7.79 -8.98 -12.74
C PRO A 721 -7.73 -7.88 -11.69
N VAL A 722 -6.78 -6.94 -11.82
CA VAL A 722 -6.71 -5.81 -10.90
C VAL A 722 -8.02 -5.06 -11.10
N ARG A 723 -8.92 -5.11 -10.10
CA ARG A 723 -10.18 -4.35 -10.14
C ARG A 723 -9.81 -2.87 -10.14
N GLY A 724 -9.62 -2.33 -11.34
CA GLY A 724 -9.36 -0.93 -11.53
C GLY A 724 -10.60 -0.11 -11.22
N LEU A 725 -10.42 1.18 -11.02
CA LEU A 725 -11.53 2.09 -11.19
C LEU A 725 -12.02 1.91 -12.64
N PRO A 726 -13.32 1.70 -12.90
CA PRO A 726 -13.84 1.75 -14.27
C PRO A 726 -13.54 3.14 -14.80
N ASP A 727 -12.48 3.21 -15.63
CA ASP A 727 -11.89 4.37 -16.28
C ASP A 727 -12.44 5.72 -15.78
N ALA A 728 -12.00 6.09 -14.57
CA ALA A 728 -12.50 7.28 -13.90
C ALA A 728 -12.26 8.54 -14.73
N TRP A 729 -11.17 8.58 -15.52
CA TRP A 729 -10.83 9.72 -16.36
C TRP A 729 -11.65 9.80 -17.66
N PRO A 730 -11.86 8.72 -18.44
CA PRO A 730 -12.85 8.70 -19.51
C PRO A 730 -14.28 8.94 -19.04
N ARG A 731 -14.72 8.37 -17.90
CA ARG A 731 -16.03 8.69 -17.30
C ARG A 731 -16.10 10.13 -16.81
N PHE A 732 -15.06 10.64 -16.18
CA PHE A 732 -14.95 12.05 -15.78
C PHE A 732 -14.98 12.96 -17.00
N ARG A 733 -14.24 12.63 -18.06
CA ARG A 733 -14.18 13.39 -19.30
C ARG A 733 -15.50 13.33 -20.05
N TRP A 734 -16.13 12.17 -20.12
CA TRP A 734 -17.47 11.99 -20.69
C TRP A 734 -18.51 12.78 -19.88
N ARG A 735 -18.47 12.72 -18.54
CA ARG A 735 -19.34 13.51 -17.64
C ARG A 735 -19.09 15.02 -17.72
N VAL A 736 -17.84 15.46 -17.82
CA VAL A 736 -17.48 16.88 -17.99
C VAL A 736 -17.88 17.36 -19.38
N GLN A 737 -17.65 16.56 -20.42
CA GLN A 737 -18.05 16.85 -21.80
C GLN A 737 -19.58 16.88 -21.94
N GLN A 738 -20.29 16.01 -21.22
CA GLN A 738 -21.75 16.04 -21.06
C GLN A 738 -22.24 17.27 -20.31
N SER A 739 -21.55 17.67 -19.24
CA SER A 739 -21.87 18.88 -18.47
C SER A 739 -21.69 20.12 -19.35
N VAL A 740 -20.61 20.16 -20.15
CA VAL A 740 -20.36 21.22 -21.14
C VAL A 740 -21.43 21.22 -22.25
N SER A 741 -21.96 20.07 -22.66
CA SER A 741 -23.06 20.00 -23.64
C SER A 741 -24.45 20.33 -23.06
N THR A 742 -24.61 20.37 -21.74
CA THR A 742 -25.83 20.75 -21.01
C THR A 742 -25.67 22.13 -20.36
N THR A 743 -25.08 23.07 -21.10
CA THR A 743 -24.92 24.45 -20.63
C THR A 743 -26.32 25.08 -20.41
N PRO A 744 -26.60 25.72 -19.26
CA PRO A 744 -27.89 26.34 -18.99
C PRO A 744 -28.29 27.33 -20.08
N THR A 745 -29.59 27.48 -20.33
CA THR A 745 -30.09 28.44 -21.33
C THR A 745 -29.75 29.88 -20.92
N LEU A 746 -29.53 30.77 -21.89
CA LEU A 746 -29.24 32.21 -21.68
C LEU A 746 -30.16 32.89 -20.62
N PRO A 747 -31.48 32.61 -20.55
CA PRO A 747 -32.36 33.18 -19.53
C PRO A 747 -32.06 32.72 -18.08
N GLN A 748 -31.62 31.48 -17.89
CA GLN A 748 -31.26 30.94 -16.57
C GLN A 748 -29.95 31.55 -16.05
N TRP A 749 -28.99 31.78 -16.95
CA TRP A 749 -27.77 32.53 -16.63
C TRP A 749 -28.09 33.99 -16.26
N ALA A 750 -29.02 34.65 -16.95
CA ALA A 750 -29.37 36.04 -16.66
C ALA A 750 -29.99 36.20 -15.26
N GLN A 751 -30.96 35.35 -14.88
CA GLN A 751 -31.57 35.36 -13.54
C GLN A 751 -30.57 34.97 -12.45
N GLY A 752 -29.77 33.92 -12.67
CA GLY A 752 -28.73 33.49 -11.73
C GLY A 752 -27.64 34.54 -11.53
N THR A 753 -27.25 35.24 -12.61
CA THR A 753 -26.25 36.31 -12.55
C THR A 753 -26.79 37.56 -11.85
N LEU A 754 -28.08 37.88 -12.02
CA LEU A 754 -28.73 38.99 -11.29
C LEU A 754 -28.83 38.71 -9.80
N LEU A 755 -29.24 37.51 -9.40
CA LEU A 755 -29.29 37.10 -7.99
C LEU A 755 -27.89 37.00 -7.37
N ALA A 756 -26.93 36.44 -8.10
CA ALA A 756 -25.52 36.40 -7.69
C ALA A 756 -24.93 37.80 -7.53
N GLY A 757 -25.14 38.68 -8.51
CA GLY A 757 -24.70 40.07 -8.48
C GLY A 757 -25.32 40.84 -7.31
N GLY A 758 -26.63 40.66 -7.07
CA GLY A 758 -27.34 41.24 -5.93
C GLY A 758 -26.81 40.75 -4.58
N ALA A 759 -26.57 39.45 -4.42
CA ALA A 759 -26.02 38.88 -3.19
C ALA A 759 -24.59 39.36 -2.92
N ILE A 760 -23.73 39.42 -3.95
CA ILE A 760 -22.36 39.92 -3.84
C ILE A 760 -22.37 41.41 -3.50
N ALA A 761 -23.25 42.21 -4.14
CA ALA A 761 -23.41 43.63 -3.83
C ALA A 761 -23.90 43.85 -2.39
N ALA A 762 -24.87 43.07 -1.92
CA ALA A 762 -25.33 43.10 -0.53
C ALA A 762 -24.21 42.71 0.44
N GLY A 763 -23.42 41.69 0.12
CA GLY A 763 -22.22 41.33 0.88
C GLY A 763 -21.19 42.45 0.93
N ALA A 764 -21.01 43.18 -0.17
CA ALA A 764 -20.06 44.29 -0.25
C ALA A 764 -20.45 45.48 0.65
N LEU A 765 -21.75 45.70 0.87
CA LEU A 765 -22.25 46.67 1.85
C LEU A 765 -21.85 46.29 3.30
N LEU A 766 -21.65 45.00 3.56
CA LEU A 766 -21.26 44.47 4.87
C LEU A 766 -19.74 44.38 5.06
N ASP A 767 -18.93 44.52 4.01
CA ASP A 767 -17.47 44.38 4.09
C ASP A 767 -16.83 45.28 5.16
N LYS A 768 -17.14 46.58 5.14
CA LYS A 768 -16.57 47.57 6.09
C LYS A 768 -17.17 47.47 7.50
N PRO A 769 -18.51 47.37 7.68
CA PRO A 769 -19.09 47.20 9.02
C PRO A 769 -18.59 45.94 9.74
N VAL A 770 -18.51 44.81 9.02
CA VAL A 770 -18.10 43.53 9.60
C VAL A 770 -16.60 43.52 9.90
N ASP A 771 -15.75 44.02 9.00
CA ASP A 771 -14.31 44.12 9.28
C ASP A 771 -14.03 45.01 10.52
N ARG A 772 -14.72 46.17 10.63
CA ARG A 772 -14.59 47.05 11.80
C ARG A 772 -15.01 46.35 13.10
N PHE A 773 -16.03 45.49 13.04
CA PHE A 773 -16.48 44.71 14.19
C PHE A 773 -15.50 43.58 14.56
N MET A 774 -14.88 42.93 13.56
CA MET A 774 -13.97 41.79 13.77
C MET A 774 -12.54 42.22 14.16
N ARG A 775 -12.05 43.37 13.67
CA ARG A 775 -10.69 43.89 13.93
C ARG A 775 -10.27 43.85 15.41
N PRO A 776 -11.04 44.35 16.39
CA PRO A 776 -10.64 44.29 17.80
C PRO A 776 -10.80 42.90 18.45
N ARG A 777 -11.45 41.94 17.78
CA ARG A 777 -11.79 40.62 18.35
C ARG A 777 -10.99 39.47 17.72
N GLN A 778 -10.13 39.76 16.75
CA GLN A 778 -9.40 38.76 15.97
C GLN A 778 -8.60 37.82 16.88
N GLU A 779 -7.93 38.34 17.90
CA GLU A 779 -7.09 37.56 18.83
C GLU A 779 -7.86 36.94 20.01
N THR A 780 -9.20 37.00 19.99
CA THR A 780 -10.00 36.33 21.01
C THR A 780 -10.04 34.83 20.72
N ARG A 781 -9.87 34.00 21.75
CA ARG A 781 -9.86 32.52 21.62
C ARG A 781 -11.04 31.96 20.81
N VAL A 782 -12.22 32.59 20.92
CA VAL A 782 -13.44 32.17 20.21
C VAL A 782 -13.35 32.48 18.70
N VAL A 783 -12.87 33.67 18.33
CA VAL A 783 -12.72 34.08 16.93
C VAL A 783 -11.57 33.29 16.27
N ASP A 784 -10.46 33.09 16.97
CA ASP A 784 -9.37 32.23 16.50
C ASP A 784 -9.81 30.78 16.28
N ALA A 785 -10.58 30.21 17.23
CA ALA A 785 -11.16 28.88 17.08
C ALA A 785 -12.10 28.80 15.87
N TRP A 786 -12.96 29.80 15.65
CA TRP A 786 -13.83 29.86 14.48
C TRP A 786 -13.05 30.03 13.17
N GLY A 787 -11.98 30.83 13.18
CA GLY A 787 -11.05 30.95 12.07
C GLY A 787 -10.40 29.61 11.70
N ASN A 788 -10.02 28.82 12.70
CA ASN A 788 -9.49 27.46 12.52
C ASN A 788 -10.54 26.48 12.00
N VAL A 789 -11.78 26.55 12.48
CA VAL A 789 -12.90 25.78 11.91
C VAL A 789 -13.06 26.13 10.44
N GLY A 790 -13.07 27.42 10.08
CA GLY A 790 -13.22 27.85 8.69
C GLY A 790 -12.06 27.45 7.78
N LYS A 791 -10.83 27.31 8.30
CA LYS A 791 -9.69 26.73 7.57
C LYS A 791 -9.90 25.23 7.30
N ALA A 792 -10.47 24.51 8.27
CA ALA A 792 -10.68 23.06 8.18
C ALA A 792 -11.93 22.65 7.38
N THR A 793 -12.98 23.48 7.35
CA THR A 793 -14.28 23.14 6.74
C THR A 793 -14.18 22.56 5.31
N PRO A 794 -13.45 23.17 4.36
CA PRO A 794 -13.38 22.63 3.00
C PRO A 794 -12.77 21.23 2.94
N VAL A 795 -11.75 20.97 3.77
CA VAL A 795 -11.07 19.67 3.86
C VAL A 795 -11.98 18.63 4.50
N LEU A 796 -12.69 18.99 5.57
CA LEU A 796 -13.66 18.11 6.23
C LEU A 796 -14.79 17.71 5.27
N LEU A 797 -15.33 18.66 4.51
CA LEU A 797 -16.40 18.40 3.55
C LEU A 797 -15.94 17.60 2.33
N ALA A 798 -14.74 17.89 1.81
CA ALA A 798 -14.12 17.07 0.77
C ALA A 798 -13.85 15.63 1.27
N GLY A 799 -13.38 15.50 2.51
CA GLY A 799 -13.20 14.22 3.18
C GLY A 799 -14.51 13.46 3.35
N ALA A 800 -15.59 14.14 3.74
CA ALA A 800 -16.93 13.56 3.84
C ALA A 800 -17.46 13.09 2.47
N ALA A 801 -17.30 13.89 1.41
CA ALA A 801 -17.65 13.49 0.04
C ALA A 801 -16.82 12.27 -0.42
N GLY A 802 -15.51 12.26 -0.15
CA GLY A 802 -14.66 11.09 -0.38
C GLY A 802 -15.10 9.86 0.42
N ALA A 803 -15.56 10.06 1.66
CA ALA A 803 -16.12 9.01 2.49
C ALA A 803 -17.43 8.46 1.92
N THR A 804 -18.31 9.26 1.30
CA THR A 804 -19.50 8.71 0.66
C THR A 804 -19.17 7.93 -0.61
N VAL A 805 -18.12 8.32 -1.35
CA VAL A 805 -17.58 7.51 -2.46
C VAL A 805 -17.01 6.17 -1.96
N ALA A 806 -16.39 6.17 -0.79
CA ALA A 806 -15.82 4.97 -0.20
C ALA A 806 -16.90 4.06 0.42
N PHE A 807 -17.75 4.59 1.29
CA PHE A 807 -18.61 3.81 2.19
C PHE A 807 -20.10 3.85 1.82
N GLY A 808 -20.51 4.74 0.91
CA GLY A 808 -21.91 4.92 0.55
C GLY A 808 -22.50 3.77 -0.26
N ASP A 809 -23.83 3.71 -0.33
CA ASP A 809 -24.54 2.91 -1.32
C ASP A 809 -24.35 3.50 -2.74
N SER A 810 -24.89 2.84 -3.78
CA SER A 810 -24.72 3.28 -5.17
C SER A 810 -25.17 4.73 -5.39
N ARG A 811 -26.19 5.19 -4.67
CA ARG A 811 -26.70 6.56 -4.70
C ARG A 811 -25.71 7.54 -4.05
N MET A 812 -25.28 7.28 -2.82
CA MET A 812 -24.30 8.10 -2.07
C MET A 812 -22.93 8.16 -2.75
N GLN A 813 -22.49 7.06 -3.38
CA GLN A 813 -21.26 7.02 -4.14
C GLN A 813 -21.33 7.93 -5.36
N ASN A 814 -22.45 7.89 -6.10
CA ASN A 814 -22.64 8.74 -7.25
C ASN A 814 -22.58 10.22 -6.85
N ILE A 815 -23.34 10.62 -5.82
CA ILE A 815 -23.35 12.01 -5.33
C ILE A 815 -22.00 12.42 -4.74
N GLY A 816 -21.28 11.52 -4.06
CA GLY A 816 -19.92 11.77 -3.60
C GLY A 816 -18.97 12.11 -4.75
N ILE A 817 -19.09 11.42 -5.88
CA ILE A 817 -18.30 11.73 -7.08
C ILE A 817 -18.70 13.10 -7.65
N ILE A 818 -20.00 13.42 -7.73
CA ILE A 818 -20.47 14.75 -8.19
C ILE A 818 -19.88 15.84 -7.29
N SER A 819 -19.97 15.67 -5.98
CA SER A 819 -19.41 16.60 -4.99
C SER A 819 -17.91 16.83 -5.18
N LEU A 820 -17.11 15.76 -5.36
CA LEU A 820 -15.67 15.89 -5.63
C LEU A 820 -15.38 16.60 -6.98
N GLN A 821 -16.21 16.37 -8.00
CA GLN A 821 -16.10 17.08 -9.28
C GLN A 821 -16.44 18.56 -9.13
N SER A 822 -17.49 18.87 -8.38
CA SER A 822 -17.90 20.25 -8.07
C SER A 822 -16.82 20.99 -7.31
N ILE A 823 -16.17 20.34 -6.33
CA ILE A 823 -15.02 20.89 -5.60
C ILE A 823 -13.89 21.26 -6.57
N ALA A 824 -13.51 20.35 -7.47
CA ALA A 824 -12.44 20.60 -8.43
C ALA A 824 -12.78 21.75 -9.39
N GLY A 825 -14.02 21.78 -9.91
CA GLY A 825 -14.51 22.84 -10.78
C GLY A 825 -14.53 24.20 -10.08
N ALA A 826 -15.09 24.26 -8.87
CA ALA A 826 -15.19 25.49 -8.09
C ALA A 826 -13.83 26.02 -7.65
N ALA A 827 -12.90 25.14 -7.26
CA ALA A 827 -11.52 25.53 -6.98
C ALA A 827 -10.84 26.12 -8.22
N GLY A 828 -11.00 25.49 -9.39
CA GLY A 828 -10.44 25.96 -10.65
C GLY A 828 -10.96 27.34 -11.05
N VAL A 829 -12.29 27.54 -11.04
CA VAL A 829 -12.92 28.84 -11.33
C VAL A 829 -12.47 29.90 -10.34
N SER A 830 -12.52 29.60 -9.03
CA SER A 830 -12.12 30.54 -7.99
C SER A 830 -10.64 30.96 -8.12
N MET A 831 -9.74 30.02 -8.43
CA MET A 831 -8.32 30.32 -8.68
C MET A 831 -8.09 31.19 -9.92
N ALA A 832 -8.83 30.96 -11.00
CA ALA A 832 -8.76 31.78 -12.21
C ALA A 832 -9.25 33.21 -11.92
N THR A 833 -10.42 33.35 -11.28
CA THR A 833 -10.99 34.66 -10.92
C THR A 833 -10.08 35.45 -9.98
N LYS A 834 -9.45 34.78 -9.00
CA LYS A 834 -8.46 35.41 -8.11
C LYS A 834 -7.31 36.08 -8.86
N ARG A 835 -6.78 35.44 -9.90
CA ARG A 835 -5.68 35.99 -10.71
C ARG A 835 -6.11 37.19 -11.55
N ILE A 836 -7.39 37.26 -11.93
CA ILE A 836 -7.97 38.34 -12.73
C ILE A 836 -8.26 39.55 -11.84
N VAL A 837 -8.97 39.34 -10.72
CA VAL A 837 -9.45 40.43 -9.86
C VAL A 837 -8.32 40.98 -8.98
N GLY A 838 -7.50 40.10 -8.39
CA GLY A 838 -6.32 40.50 -7.61
C GLY A 838 -6.63 41.32 -6.36
N ARG A 839 -7.84 41.21 -5.77
CA ARG A 839 -8.29 42.02 -4.63
C ARG A 839 -7.41 41.80 -3.38
N ALA A 840 -7.09 42.89 -2.67
CA ALA A 840 -6.36 42.86 -1.40
C ALA A 840 -7.24 42.36 -0.24
N ARG A 841 -6.61 41.67 0.72
CA ARG A 841 -7.30 41.16 1.92
C ARG A 841 -7.52 42.26 2.98
N PRO A 842 -8.46 42.05 3.92
CA PRO A 842 -8.68 42.99 5.03
C PRO A 842 -7.45 43.21 5.93
N ASP A 843 -6.61 42.18 6.11
CA ASP A 843 -5.39 42.23 6.92
C ASP A 843 -4.22 42.95 6.24
N GLU A 844 -4.30 43.22 4.92
CA GLU A 844 -3.30 44.01 4.18
C GLU A 844 -3.50 45.53 4.37
N GLU A 845 -4.61 45.98 4.95
CA GLU A 845 -4.96 47.40 5.21
C GLU A 845 -4.97 48.33 3.98
N LEU A 846 -4.98 47.76 2.76
CA LEU A 846 -4.99 48.51 1.49
C LEU A 846 -6.38 49.02 1.09
N GLY A 847 -7.45 48.54 1.73
CA GLY A 847 -8.84 48.90 1.42
C GLY A 847 -9.57 47.95 0.47
N THR A 848 -10.91 48.08 0.39
CA THR A 848 -11.82 47.09 -0.20
C THR A 848 -11.75 46.97 -1.72
N PHE A 849 -11.16 47.92 -2.44
CA PHE A 849 -11.08 47.92 -3.92
C PHE A 849 -9.63 47.91 -4.43
N SER A 850 -8.67 47.77 -3.52
CA SER A 850 -7.25 47.80 -3.84
C SER A 850 -6.76 46.45 -4.32
N ARG A 851 -5.70 46.45 -5.14
CA ARG A 851 -5.06 45.23 -5.65
C ARG A 851 -3.91 44.80 -4.75
N SER A 852 -3.78 43.50 -4.50
CA SER A 852 -2.67 42.93 -3.75
C SER A 852 -1.38 42.90 -4.58
N GLY A 853 -0.24 43.13 -3.93
CA GLY A 853 1.09 43.06 -4.55
C GLY A 853 1.50 41.64 -4.97
N LYS A 854 0.87 40.60 -4.39
CA LYS A 854 1.08 39.19 -4.75
C LYS A 854 -0.22 38.59 -5.27
N ARG A 855 -0.34 38.45 -6.61
CA ARG A 855 -1.56 37.90 -7.26
C ARG A 855 -1.96 36.49 -6.79
N SER A 856 -1.04 35.72 -6.20
CA SER A 856 -1.32 34.41 -5.60
C SER A 856 -2.07 34.48 -4.26
N ASP A 857 -2.06 35.63 -3.58
CA ASP A 857 -2.69 35.82 -2.27
C ASP A 857 -4.03 36.58 -2.31
N ALA A 858 -4.56 36.86 -3.50
CA ALA A 858 -5.80 37.62 -3.69
C ALA A 858 -7.00 37.10 -2.87
N SER A 859 -7.83 38.02 -2.39
CA SER A 859 -8.96 37.75 -1.50
C SER A 859 -10.22 37.26 -2.24
N PHE A 860 -10.53 37.82 -3.41
CA PHE A 860 -11.79 37.58 -4.13
C PHE A 860 -11.65 36.57 -5.28
N PRO A 861 -12.55 35.58 -5.42
CA PRO A 861 -13.53 35.11 -4.43
C PRO A 861 -12.88 34.16 -3.40
N SER A 862 -13.58 33.82 -2.31
CA SER A 862 -13.04 32.90 -1.30
C SER A 862 -12.99 31.45 -1.81
N ASN A 863 -11.79 30.88 -1.95
CA ASN A 863 -11.62 29.45 -2.28
C ASN A 863 -12.25 28.52 -1.22
N HIS A 864 -12.20 28.91 0.06
CA HIS A 864 -12.76 28.08 1.14
C HIS A 864 -14.28 27.98 0.99
N ALA A 865 -14.95 29.11 0.73
CA ALA A 865 -16.39 29.13 0.49
C ALA A 865 -16.78 28.41 -0.80
N ALA A 866 -16.02 28.61 -1.89
CA ALA A 866 -16.27 27.92 -3.16
C ALA A 866 -16.21 26.40 -3.01
N VAL A 867 -15.20 25.87 -2.33
CA VAL A 867 -15.06 24.42 -2.10
C VAL A 867 -16.13 23.92 -1.11
N ALA A 868 -16.40 24.64 -0.03
CA ALA A 868 -17.39 24.21 0.97
C ALA A 868 -18.81 24.11 0.38
N PHE A 869 -19.25 25.12 -0.36
CA PHE A 869 -20.55 25.10 -1.02
C PHE A 869 -20.59 24.04 -2.14
N ALA A 870 -19.54 23.94 -2.96
CA ALA A 870 -19.47 22.91 -4.00
C ALA A 870 -19.53 21.48 -3.43
N ALA A 871 -18.95 21.25 -2.25
CA ALA A 871 -18.98 19.96 -1.60
C ALA A 871 -20.39 19.57 -1.14
N VAL A 872 -21.17 20.52 -0.61
CA VAL A 872 -22.48 20.21 -0.02
C VAL A 872 -23.64 20.31 -1.00
N THR A 873 -23.56 21.15 -2.04
CA THR A 873 -24.68 21.40 -2.95
C THR A 873 -25.27 20.13 -3.58
N PRO A 874 -24.47 19.18 -4.11
CA PRO A 874 -25.03 17.95 -4.67
C PRO A 874 -25.79 17.10 -3.63
N PHE A 875 -25.32 17.07 -2.37
CA PHE A 875 -26.00 16.37 -1.29
C PHE A 875 -27.27 17.10 -0.85
N ALA A 876 -27.20 18.43 -0.72
CA ALA A 876 -28.34 19.26 -0.36
C ALA A 876 -29.48 19.12 -1.35
N GLN A 877 -29.18 19.01 -2.65
CA GLN A 877 -30.16 18.80 -3.71
C GLN A 877 -30.62 17.34 -3.82
N GLU A 878 -29.72 16.36 -3.63
CA GLU A 878 -30.11 14.95 -3.68
C GLU A 878 -31.07 14.54 -2.55
N TYR A 879 -30.78 15.01 -1.34
CA TYR A 879 -31.43 14.57 -0.11
C TYR A 879 -32.40 15.59 0.46
N ASP A 880 -32.71 16.65 -0.30
CA ASP A 880 -33.54 17.78 0.15
C ASP A 880 -33.10 18.30 1.54
N ALA A 881 -31.80 18.55 1.67
CA ALA A 881 -31.12 18.85 2.93
C ALA A 881 -30.54 20.28 2.92
N PRO A 882 -31.39 21.35 2.91
CA PRO A 882 -30.94 22.73 2.78
C PRO A 882 -30.09 23.21 3.98
N TRP A 883 -30.18 22.54 5.13
CA TRP A 883 -29.36 22.84 6.32
C TRP A 883 -27.85 22.72 6.05
N LEU A 884 -27.44 21.94 5.06
CA LEU A 884 -26.04 21.80 4.66
C LEU A 884 -25.45 23.12 4.14
N TYR A 885 -26.25 23.99 3.52
CA TYR A 885 -25.82 25.34 3.13
C TYR A 885 -25.50 26.21 4.34
N GLY A 886 -26.25 26.03 5.44
CA GLY A 886 -25.95 26.69 6.72
C GLY A 886 -24.60 26.27 7.28
N LEU A 887 -24.27 24.98 7.20
CA LEU A 887 -22.97 24.47 7.63
C LEU A 887 -21.81 25.03 6.80
N ALA A 888 -21.97 25.08 5.47
CA ALA A 888 -20.98 25.69 4.58
C ALA A 888 -20.82 27.20 4.84
N ALA A 889 -21.92 27.92 5.09
CA ALA A 889 -21.92 29.34 5.42
C ALA A 889 -21.20 29.64 6.74
N VAL A 890 -21.55 28.93 7.82
CA VAL A 890 -20.95 29.12 9.16
C VAL A 890 -19.46 28.83 9.13
N GLY A 891 -19.03 27.74 8.48
CA GLY A 891 -17.60 27.44 8.32
C GLY A 891 -16.87 28.54 7.53
N SER A 892 -17.45 28.98 6.41
CA SER A 892 -16.83 29.99 5.55
C SER A 892 -16.73 31.37 6.21
N MET A 893 -17.70 31.74 7.06
CA MET A 893 -17.66 32.99 7.83
C MET A 893 -16.52 33.05 8.84
N GLY A 894 -15.99 31.91 9.29
CA GLY A 894 -14.75 31.87 10.08
C GLY A 894 -13.56 32.53 9.35
N ARG A 895 -13.54 32.53 8.02
CA ARG A 895 -12.50 33.22 7.23
C ARG A 895 -12.65 34.75 7.21
N VAL A 896 -13.88 35.25 7.39
CA VAL A 896 -14.16 36.68 7.61
C VAL A 896 -13.74 37.07 9.02
N ALA A 897 -14.03 36.22 10.01
CA ALA A 897 -13.63 36.42 11.40
C ALA A 897 -12.09 36.49 11.56
N ASP A 898 -11.36 35.64 10.82
CA ASP A 898 -9.87 35.65 10.72
C ASP A 898 -9.32 36.80 9.83
N ARG A 899 -10.19 37.69 9.34
CA ARG A 899 -9.86 38.84 8.48
C ARG A 899 -9.06 38.49 7.22
N LYS A 900 -9.23 37.26 6.69
CA LYS A 900 -8.58 36.81 5.45
C LYS A 900 -9.42 37.03 4.20
N HIS A 901 -10.72 37.26 4.38
CA HIS A 901 -11.68 37.47 3.31
C HIS A 901 -12.72 38.52 3.72
N TRP A 902 -13.14 39.35 2.76
CA TRP A 902 -14.30 40.21 2.91
C TRP A 902 -15.60 39.38 2.88
N VAL A 903 -16.71 39.94 3.36
CA VAL A 903 -18.03 39.26 3.34
C VAL A 903 -18.43 38.94 1.90
N SER A 904 -18.28 39.91 1.00
CA SER A 904 -18.50 39.74 -0.43
C SER A 904 -17.61 38.68 -1.08
N ASP A 905 -16.39 38.45 -0.58
CA ASP A 905 -15.50 37.39 -1.08
C ASP A 905 -16.07 36.00 -0.75
N VAL A 906 -16.60 35.84 0.47
CA VAL A 906 -17.23 34.59 0.93
C VAL A 906 -18.54 34.33 0.22
N VAL A 907 -19.37 35.37 0.03
CA VAL A 907 -20.62 35.26 -0.75
C VAL A 907 -20.33 34.89 -2.19
N ALA A 908 -19.38 35.56 -2.86
CA ALA A 908 -18.99 35.24 -4.22
C ALA A 908 -18.43 33.81 -4.35
N GLY A 909 -17.62 33.38 -3.39
CA GLY A 909 -17.15 31.99 -3.32
C GLY A 909 -18.30 31.00 -3.18
N GLY A 910 -19.22 31.24 -2.24
CA GLY A 910 -20.40 30.40 -2.03
C GLY A 910 -21.29 30.29 -3.26
N VAL A 911 -21.52 31.39 -3.98
CA VAL A 911 -22.25 31.41 -5.26
C VAL A 911 -21.56 30.55 -6.32
N VAL A 912 -20.24 30.67 -6.48
CA VAL A 912 -19.46 29.85 -7.42
C VAL A 912 -19.60 28.36 -7.08
N GLY A 913 -19.46 28.02 -5.80
CA GLY A 913 -19.62 26.65 -5.32
C GLY A 913 -21.03 26.09 -5.55
N TYR A 914 -22.06 26.87 -5.22
CA TYR A 914 -23.46 26.52 -5.43
C TYR A 914 -23.79 26.34 -6.91
N ALA A 915 -23.35 27.26 -7.77
CA ALA A 915 -23.64 27.20 -9.21
C ALA A 915 -23.01 25.97 -9.86
N ILE A 916 -21.74 25.68 -9.55
CA ILE A 916 -21.02 24.52 -10.09
C ILE A 916 -21.56 23.21 -9.51
N GLY A 917 -21.89 23.19 -8.21
CA GLY A 917 -22.55 22.07 -7.55
C GLY A 917 -23.89 21.73 -8.21
N SER A 918 -24.74 22.74 -8.40
CA SER A 918 -26.07 22.60 -9.00
C SER A 918 -26.00 22.16 -10.45
N TRP A 919 -25.10 22.78 -11.23
CA TRP A 919 -24.92 22.45 -12.64
C TRP A 919 -24.48 21.00 -12.82
N LEU A 920 -23.47 20.54 -12.08
CA LEU A 920 -22.98 19.16 -12.19
C LEU A 920 -23.97 18.13 -11.65
N TRP A 921 -24.80 18.49 -10.67
CA TRP A 921 -25.88 17.63 -10.18
C TRP A 921 -27.03 17.52 -11.19
N GLN A 922 -27.47 18.64 -11.79
CA GLN A 922 -28.53 18.67 -12.83
C GLN A 922 -28.10 17.98 -14.12
N ALA A 923 -26.87 18.23 -14.58
CA ALA A 923 -26.32 17.64 -15.81
C ALA A 923 -26.27 16.10 -15.80
N GLN A 924 -26.38 15.48 -14.62
CA GLN A 924 -26.39 14.03 -14.46
C GLN A 924 -27.81 13.44 -14.34
N ARG A 925 -28.85 14.28 -14.37
CA ARG A 925 -30.26 13.88 -14.27
C ARG A 925 -31.07 14.08 -15.55
N ASP A 926 -30.70 15.01 -16.42
CA ASP A 926 -31.37 15.21 -17.71
C ASP A 926 -30.94 14.12 -18.72
N ASP A 927 -31.33 12.88 -18.44
CA ASP A 927 -31.11 11.72 -19.29
C ASP A 927 -32.31 11.51 -20.22
N SER A 928 -32.49 12.43 -21.17
CA SER A 928 -33.32 12.15 -22.35
C SER A 928 -32.53 12.43 -23.63
N LYS A 929 -31.93 11.37 -24.20
CA LYS A 929 -32.13 10.98 -25.61
C LYS A 929 -31.24 9.80 -26.04
N SER A 930 -31.93 8.87 -26.71
CA SER A 930 -31.51 7.81 -27.61
C SER A 930 -30.02 7.70 -27.99
N SER A 931 -29.48 6.50 -27.79
CA SER A 931 -28.18 6.13 -28.35
C SER A 931 -28.32 5.66 -29.79
N PHE A 932 -27.38 6.08 -30.64
CA PHE A 932 -27.22 5.61 -32.01
C PHE A 932 -25.84 4.95 -32.11
N ALA A 933 -25.81 3.63 -32.27
CA ALA A 933 -24.59 2.85 -32.37
C ALA A 933 -24.44 2.28 -33.77
N ILE A 934 -23.25 2.44 -34.35
CA ILE A 934 -22.87 1.83 -35.62
C ILE A 934 -21.92 0.67 -35.29
N ALA A 935 -22.40 -0.57 -35.44
CA ALA A 935 -21.60 -1.77 -35.22
C ALA A 935 -21.15 -2.35 -36.58
N PRO A 936 -19.85 -2.29 -36.93
CA PRO A 936 -19.35 -2.90 -38.15
C PRO A 936 -19.17 -4.41 -37.96
N GLY A 937 -19.84 -5.20 -38.80
CA GLY A 937 -19.61 -6.62 -38.99
C GLY A 937 -18.83 -6.90 -40.28
N PRO A 938 -18.33 -8.13 -40.49
CA PRO A 938 -17.39 -8.46 -41.58
C PRO A 938 -17.85 -8.11 -43.01
N LYS A 939 -19.16 -7.88 -43.23
CA LYS A 939 -19.74 -7.39 -44.50
C LYS A 939 -21.00 -6.50 -44.35
N GLN A 940 -21.30 -5.98 -43.17
CA GLN A 940 -22.52 -5.15 -42.94
C GLN A 940 -22.30 -4.12 -41.84
N ILE A 941 -22.96 -2.96 -41.95
CA ILE A 941 -23.02 -1.93 -40.92
C ILE A 941 -24.39 -2.03 -40.25
N ALA A 942 -24.44 -2.43 -38.97
CA ALA A 942 -25.67 -2.42 -38.20
C ALA A 942 -25.84 -1.07 -37.50
N LEU A 943 -27.00 -0.43 -37.69
CA LEU A 943 -27.41 0.79 -36.99
C LEU A 943 -28.37 0.40 -35.88
N THR A 944 -27.99 0.61 -34.63
CA THR A 944 -28.84 0.32 -33.47
C THR A 944 -29.28 1.62 -32.81
N TRP A 945 -30.59 1.82 -32.74
CA TRP A 945 -31.23 2.93 -32.03
C TRP A 945 -31.89 2.38 -30.78
N SER A 946 -31.45 2.79 -29.59
CA SER A 946 -32.07 2.41 -28.33
C SER A 946 -32.42 3.64 -27.51
N GLY A 947 -33.69 3.72 -27.09
CA GLY A 947 -34.18 4.65 -26.07
C GLY A 947 -34.67 3.85 -24.86
N THR A 948 -34.46 4.37 -23.66
CA THR A 948 -35.02 3.80 -22.42
C THR A 948 -35.67 4.93 -21.65
N TYR A 949 -36.88 4.68 -21.14
CA TYR A 949 -37.68 5.60 -20.32
C TYR A 949 -37.21 5.60 -18.87
#